data_AF-A0A939WLV3-F1
#
_entry.id   AF-A0A939WLV3-F1
#
_cell.length_a   1.000
_cell.length_b   1.000
_cell.length_c   1.000
_cell.angle_alpha   90.00
_cell.angle_beta   90.00
_cell.angle_gamma   90.00
#
_symmetry.space_group_name_H-M   'P 1'
#
loop_
_entity.id
_entity.type
_entity.pdbx_description
1 polymer ?
#
loop_
_entity_poly.entity_id
_entity_poly.type
_entity_poly.pdbx_seq_one_letter_code
_entity_poly.pdbx_strand_id
1 'polypeptide(L)'
;MNASERLSESTIKTLKKAIAEAGGNEVFACGSINAEGIVVSVDIQARGSTDSVYITKNAKTASVLIHNHPSGVLYPSEPDMAIAGQAAENCAGFYIIDNDVKKLNAVVEPVLPRAVKQILPENAAFYLSSEGPFARREEAYEERPTQIELLKKICEVFNQNKIGVFEAGTGVGKSLAYLIPSMIWAESNKERIVISTGTINLQHQLVEKDIPSAESILPFKLKTVLLKGRQNYLCLRRFYSVLEEKDLFTEEAEALDQIKEWSDITSTGSRSDLAIMPPESLWVRINSESDSCMGMKCPYRERCFVMKNRKEASDANILIVNHHLLFSDIEMRLSGAGFDDAAVLPPYKRVIFDEAHGIESAATSFFSESLGRFKLLRQLNMLYRQRKSSASGLLFTIDALSLSDCGIDEVLNAAEKVKQTFAILENTALDIIGDDYSWRIVEQTAEHADPLFKSISQLREDIALFVSYVRNMLSSIGPENEDASAVWECKQIIRRIEGMGILCNNFVSWREYPDSVFWLEKRKLSNGTFTASFIQTPLDISKTMNAGVFEPMESVVCTSATLRTGNSFSYWSGRTGVLFAEKERILSGVFASPFPYKQNLLLSVPVDIPFPSDRNFQPWMEDAVISLVRASNGRALVLFTSYDSLSYTCEHARKVLPREGIPVLKQGEEDRFRLLEHFKKDKESVLFATDSFWEGVDVPGESLSHVIIVKLPFGVPSDPVFAAKSESIEKRGGNPFMELSVPDAVMHFRQGYGRLMRRSSDRGAVTVLDNRLIKKQYGRIFIESLPESQYCFEPFEDVVRRVRSFVSR
;
A
#
# COMPACT_ATOMS: atom_id res chain seq x y z
N MET A 1 17.63 43.91 -22.31
CA MET A 1 18.26 44.17 -21.00
C MET A 1 19.78 44.05 -21.14
N ASN A 2 20.55 44.51 -20.13
CA ASN A 2 22.00 44.38 -20.16
C ASN A 2 22.38 42.93 -19.76
N ALA A 3 23.27 42.29 -20.52
CA ALA A 3 23.59 40.88 -20.32
C ALA A 3 24.22 40.61 -18.93
N SER A 4 24.93 41.59 -18.37
CA SER A 4 25.54 41.52 -17.04
C SER A 4 24.53 41.42 -15.88
N GLU A 5 23.25 41.74 -16.11
CA GLU A 5 22.20 41.60 -15.10
C GLU A 5 21.77 40.13 -14.92
N ARG A 6 22.02 39.28 -15.92
CA ARG A 6 21.55 37.88 -15.96
C ARG A 6 22.65 36.85 -16.23
N LEU A 7 23.85 37.28 -16.61
CA LEU A 7 25.00 36.40 -16.86
C LEU A 7 26.17 36.81 -15.96
N SER A 8 26.80 35.83 -15.31
CA SER A 8 28.05 36.05 -14.57
C SER A 8 29.19 36.48 -15.51
N GLU A 9 30.20 37.19 -14.99
CA GLU A 9 31.36 37.60 -15.80
C GLU A 9 32.10 36.41 -16.42
N SER A 10 32.20 35.29 -15.70
CA SER A 10 32.77 34.04 -16.22
C SER A 10 31.98 33.49 -17.39
N THR A 11 30.65 33.45 -17.28
CA THR A 11 29.76 33.01 -18.36
C THR A 11 29.86 33.90 -19.59
N ILE A 12 29.86 35.23 -19.41
CA ILE A 12 30.02 36.19 -20.52
C ILE A 12 31.32 35.93 -21.27
N LYS A 13 32.43 35.71 -20.54
CA LYS A 13 33.74 35.43 -21.14
C LYS A 13 33.74 34.12 -21.93
N THR A 14 33.09 33.08 -21.41
CA THR A 14 32.97 31.78 -22.08
C THR A 14 32.14 31.88 -23.37
N LEU A 15 30.98 32.54 -23.33
CA LEU A 15 30.13 32.73 -24.51
C LEU A 15 30.84 33.55 -25.59
N LYS A 16 31.49 34.67 -25.22
CA LYS A 16 32.30 35.46 -26.15
C LYS A 16 33.38 34.65 -26.84
N LYS A 17 34.09 33.82 -26.07
CA LYS A 17 35.14 32.95 -26.61
C LYS A 17 34.54 31.96 -27.61
N ALA A 18 33.43 31.31 -27.28
CA ALA A 18 32.77 30.35 -28.15
C ALA A 18 32.24 30.96 -29.45
N ILE A 19 31.66 32.17 -29.38
CA ILE A 19 31.17 32.92 -30.55
C ILE A 19 32.35 33.34 -31.45
N ALA A 20 33.45 33.81 -30.85
CA ALA A 20 34.66 34.17 -31.60
C ALA A 20 35.29 32.94 -32.28
N GLU A 21 35.35 31.79 -31.60
CA GLU A 21 35.80 30.51 -32.18
C GLU A 21 34.90 30.05 -33.33
N ALA A 22 33.61 30.37 -33.29
CA ALA A 22 32.65 30.09 -34.35
C ALA A 22 32.67 31.13 -35.49
N GLY A 23 33.58 32.11 -35.47
CA GLY A 23 33.68 33.17 -36.49
C GLY A 23 32.54 34.19 -36.44
N GLY A 24 31.85 34.32 -35.30
CA GLY A 24 30.68 35.19 -35.14
C GLY A 24 29.36 34.55 -35.57
N ASN A 25 29.35 33.27 -35.95
CA ASN A 25 28.14 32.52 -36.28
C ASN A 25 27.31 32.20 -35.03
N GLU A 26 26.11 31.67 -35.25
CA GLU A 26 25.23 31.22 -34.18
C GLU A 26 25.85 30.10 -33.33
N VAL A 27 25.65 30.19 -32.02
CA VAL A 27 26.10 29.26 -31.00
C VAL A 27 24.93 29.02 -30.08
N PHE A 28 24.70 27.74 -29.75
CA PHE A 28 23.67 27.33 -28.82
C PHE A 28 24.33 26.77 -27.55
N ALA A 29 23.86 27.20 -26.38
CA ALA A 29 24.41 26.83 -25.10
C ALA A 29 23.32 26.51 -24.07
N CYS A 30 23.62 25.59 -23.16
CA CYS A 30 22.81 25.27 -22.00
C CYS A 30 23.43 25.93 -20.76
N GLY A 31 22.66 26.72 -20.03
CA GLY A 31 23.10 27.45 -18.83
C GLY A 31 22.47 26.94 -17.54
N SER A 32 23.21 27.03 -16.44
CA SER A 32 22.71 26.82 -15.08
C SER A 32 22.63 28.15 -14.32
N ILE A 33 21.54 28.37 -13.61
CA ILE A 33 21.32 29.59 -12.82
C ILE A 33 21.56 29.38 -11.32
N ASN A 34 21.95 30.44 -10.62
CA ASN A 34 21.95 30.48 -9.17
C ASN A 34 20.56 30.86 -8.60
N ALA A 35 20.45 31.00 -7.27
CA ALA A 35 19.20 31.33 -6.59
C ALA A 35 18.66 32.73 -6.97
N GLU A 36 19.53 33.64 -7.40
CA GLU A 36 19.17 34.98 -7.88
C GLU A 36 18.78 35.00 -9.37
N GLY A 37 18.84 33.86 -10.07
CA GLY A 37 18.49 33.75 -11.49
C GLY A 37 19.58 34.21 -12.46
N ILE A 38 20.82 34.32 -11.98
CA ILE A 38 22.00 34.66 -12.78
C ILE A 38 22.62 33.37 -13.31
N VAL A 39 22.93 33.32 -14.60
CA VAL A 39 23.61 32.19 -15.25
C VAL A 39 25.09 32.16 -14.82
N VAL A 40 25.46 31.15 -14.04
CA VAL A 40 26.80 31.02 -13.44
C VAL A 40 27.72 30.08 -14.23
N SER A 41 27.14 29.17 -15.02
CA SER A 41 27.86 28.26 -15.89
C SER A 41 27.09 28.06 -17.19
N VAL A 42 27.83 27.76 -18.26
CA VAL A 42 27.28 27.46 -19.59
C VAL A 42 28.07 26.32 -20.23
N ASP A 43 27.37 25.44 -20.91
CA ASP A 43 27.92 24.36 -21.72
C ASP A 43 27.51 24.56 -23.19
N ILE A 44 28.50 24.67 -24.07
CA ILE A 44 28.30 24.99 -25.48
C ILE A 44 27.90 23.71 -26.22
N GLN A 45 26.65 23.67 -26.68
CA GLN A 45 26.05 22.47 -27.27
C GLN A 45 26.31 22.36 -28.77
N ALA A 46 26.22 23.48 -29.49
CA ALA A 46 26.32 23.49 -30.94
C ALA A 46 26.86 24.81 -31.45
N ARG A 47 27.52 24.73 -32.62
CA ARG A 47 28.01 25.88 -33.40
C ARG A 47 27.42 25.77 -34.80
N GLY A 48 26.77 26.83 -35.25
CA GLY A 48 25.99 26.89 -36.47
C GLY A 48 26.61 27.76 -37.56
N SER A 49 25.77 28.12 -38.52
CA SER A 49 26.03 29.11 -39.56
C SER A 49 25.57 30.50 -39.12
N THR A 50 25.56 31.47 -40.04
CA THR A 50 25.02 32.81 -39.78
C THR A 50 23.51 32.83 -39.51
N ASP A 51 22.78 31.80 -39.98
CA ASP A 51 21.32 31.81 -40.02
C ASP A 51 20.67 30.55 -39.41
N SER A 52 21.48 29.63 -38.85
CA SER A 52 20.96 28.41 -38.23
C SER A 52 21.97 27.68 -37.35
N VAL A 53 21.49 27.09 -36.26
CA VAL A 53 22.24 26.19 -35.38
C VAL A 53 21.40 24.97 -35.00
N TYR A 54 22.02 23.79 -34.91
CA TYR A 54 21.35 22.57 -34.49
C TYR A 54 21.15 22.53 -32.98
N ILE A 55 19.99 22.04 -32.53
CA ILE A 55 19.68 21.83 -31.11
C ILE A 55 20.04 20.40 -30.72
N THR A 56 20.74 20.24 -29.60
CA THR A 56 21.07 18.93 -29.05
C THR A 56 19.97 18.45 -28.10
N LYS A 57 19.80 17.11 -28.02
CA LYS A 57 18.79 16.48 -27.14
C LYS A 57 19.03 16.72 -25.63
N ASN A 58 20.18 17.27 -25.24
CA ASN A 58 20.57 17.54 -23.85
C ASN A 58 19.94 18.84 -23.28
N ALA A 59 19.05 19.51 -24.01
CA ALA A 59 18.37 20.73 -23.57
C ALA A 59 17.39 20.53 -22.38
N LYS A 60 16.97 19.29 -22.06
CA LYS A 60 15.96 19.00 -21.04
C LYS A 60 16.38 19.26 -19.59
N THR A 61 17.68 19.36 -19.31
CA THR A 61 18.20 19.54 -17.93
C THR A 61 18.79 20.92 -17.68
N ALA A 62 18.76 21.81 -18.68
CA ALA A 62 19.29 23.16 -18.56
C ALA A 62 18.30 24.08 -17.84
N SER A 63 18.80 24.97 -16.98
CA SER A 63 17.95 25.99 -16.36
C SER A 63 17.57 27.09 -17.36
N VAL A 64 18.45 27.36 -18.33
CA VAL A 64 18.26 28.36 -19.38
C VAL A 64 18.92 27.85 -20.67
N LEU A 65 18.27 28.02 -21.80
CA LEU A 65 18.83 27.86 -23.13
C LEU A 65 19.26 29.23 -23.65
N ILE A 66 20.48 29.33 -24.20
CA ILE A 66 21.07 30.59 -24.64
C ILE A 66 21.51 30.45 -26.08
N HIS A 67 21.13 31.43 -26.91
CA HIS A 67 21.49 31.50 -28.32
C HIS A 67 21.88 32.93 -28.69
N ASN A 68 22.88 33.10 -29.57
CA ASN A 68 23.27 34.42 -30.07
C ASN A 68 22.71 34.71 -31.46
N HIS A 69 22.30 35.96 -31.68
CA HIS A 69 21.96 36.50 -33.01
C HIS A 69 23.14 37.31 -33.57
N PRO A 70 23.78 36.85 -34.66
CA PRO A 70 24.90 37.56 -35.29
C PRO A 70 24.53 38.96 -35.80
N SER A 71 23.28 39.16 -36.18
CA SER A 71 22.74 40.44 -36.64
C SER A 71 22.68 41.52 -35.54
N GLY A 72 22.77 41.13 -34.26
CA GLY A 72 22.57 42.01 -33.12
C GLY A 72 21.10 42.38 -32.85
N VAL A 73 20.15 41.84 -33.62
CA VAL A 73 18.71 42.01 -33.43
C VAL A 73 18.20 40.88 -32.54
N LEU A 74 17.76 41.18 -31.32
CA LEU A 74 17.39 40.17 -30.31
C LEU A 74 15.90 39.79 -30.30
N TYR A 75 15.15 40.12 -31.35
CA TYR A 75 13.77 39.68 -31.48
C TYR A 75 13.75 38.20 -31.92
N PRO A 76 12.92 37.35 -31.29
CA PRO A 76 12.84 35.95 -31.63
C PRO A 76 12.28 35.76 -33.05
N SER A 77 12.90 34.88 -33.83
CA SER A 77 12.37 34.34 -35.07
C SER A 77 11.27 33.29 -34.80
N GLU A 78 10.56 32.80 -35.83
CA GLU A 78 9.60 31.70 -35.64
C GLU A 78 10.23 30.42 -35.04
N PRO A 79 11.41 29.97 -35.50
CA PRO A 79 12.14 28.90 -34.83
C PRO A 79 12.40 29.17 -33.35
N ASP A 80 12.80 30.39 -32.99
CA ASP A 80 13.07 30.76 -31.59
C ASP A 80 11.82 30.72 -30.74
N MET A 81 10.67 31.14 -31.28
CA MET A 81 9.38 31.06 -30.60
C MET A 81 8.97 29.61 -30.33
N ALA A 82 9.24 28.68 -31.25
CA ALA A 82 8.99 27.26 -31.03
C ALA A 82 9.88 26.68 -29.92
N ILE A 83 11.17 27.06 -29.88
CA ILE A 83 12.12 26.61 -28.85
C ILE A 83 11.76 27.23 -27.49
N ALA A 84 11.42 28.51 -27.47
CA ALA A 84 10.94 29.20 -26.27
C ALA A 84 9.70 28.51 -25.69
N GLY A 85 8.75 28.09 -26.53
CA GLY A 85 7.61 27.28 -26.12
C GLY A 85 8.01 25.97 -25.44
N GLN A 86 8.93 25.21 -26.05
CA GLN A 86 9.46 23.98 -25.46
C GLN A 86 10.26 24.23 -24.17
N ALA A 87 11.01 25.32 -24.09
CA ALA A 87 11.76 25.70 -22.90
C ALA A 87 10.79 26.00 -21.74
N ALA A 88 9.73 26.77 -22.02
CA ALA A 88 8.69 27.09 -21.04
C ALA A 88 7.99 25.83 -20.50
N GLU A 89 7.66 24.86 -21.38
CA GLU A 89 7.09 23.57 -20.96
C GLU A 89 8.03 22.78 -20.03
N ASN A 90 9.35 22.89 -20.22
CA ASN A 90 10.34 22.24 -19.38
C ASN A 90 10.83 23.11 -18.21
N CYS A 91 10.12 24.20 -17.88
CA CYS A 91 10.50 25.16 -16.83
C CYS A 91 11.90 25.80 -17.00
N ALA A 92 12.42 25.78 -18.23
CA ALA A 92 13.70 26.40 -18.59
C ALA A 92 13.48 27.79 -19.20
N GLY A 93 14.42 28.70 -18.95
CA GLY A 93 14.45 30.00 -19.62
C GLY A 93 14.96 29.89 -21.06
N PHE A 94 14.68 30.90 -21.89
CA PHE A 94 15.22 31.02 -23.24
C PHE A 94 15.71 32.45 -23.49
N TYR A 95 17.02 32.60 -23.68
CA TYR A 95 17.70 33.88 -23.81
C TYR A 95 18.33 34.02 -25.19
N ILE A 96 18.10 35.18 -25.83
CA ILE A 96 18.76 35.60 -27.06
C ILE A 96 19.77 36.70 -26.72
N ILE A 97 21.02 36.52 -27.12
CA ILE A 97 22.12 37.48 -26.87
C ILE A 97 22.72 38.03 -28.16
N ASP A 98 23.41 39.16 -28.10
CA ASP A 98 24.23 39.65 -29.22
C ASP A 98 25.62 38.99 -29.20
N ASN A 99 26.35 39.05 -30.31
CA ASN A 99 27.71 38.48 -30.42
C ASN A 99 28.71 39.09 -29.42
N ASP A 100 28.47 40.35 -29.05
CA ASP A 100 29.24 41.08 -28.05
C ASP A 100 28.86 40.70 -26.61
N VAL A 101 27.83 39.87 -26.41
CA VAL A 101 27.27 39.46 -25.12
C VAL A 101 27.10 40.65 -24.16
N LYS A 102 26.60 41.76 -24.70
CA LYS A 102 26.29 43.00 -23.97
C LYS A 102 24.79 43.16 -23.80
N LYS A 103 24.01 42.70 -24.77
CA LYS A 103 22.55 42.79 -24.75
C LYS A 103 21.96 41.39 -24.72
N LEU A 104 20.91 41.25 -23.92
CA LEU A 104 20.17 40.02 -23.75
C LEU A 104 18.67 40.32 -23.88
N ASN A 105 17.94 39.43 -24.50
CA ASN A 105 16.49 39.37 -24.48
C ASN A 105 16.07 38.04 -23.86
N ALA A 106 15.36 38.10 -22.73
CA ALA A 106 14.78 36.92 -22.10
C ALA A 106 13.39 36.71 -22.72
N VAL A 107 13.30 35.79 -23.67
CA VAL A 107 12.02 35.44 -24.31
C VAL A 107 11.15 34.66 -23.33
N VAL A 108 11.78 33.76 -22.56
CA VAL A 108 11.18 33.04 -21.43
C VAL A 108 12.11 33.20 -20.23
N GLU A 109 11.55 33.64 -19.11
CA GLU A 109 12.26 33.71 -17.84
C GLU A 109 12.36 32.30 -17.23
N PRO A 110 13.54 31.88 -16.73
CA PRO A 110 13.67 30.60 -16.06
C PRO A 110 12.95 30.59 -14.73
N VAL A 111 12.44 29.43 -14.35
CA VAL A 111 11.92 29.23 -12.99
C VAL A 111 13.10 29.19 -12.03
N LEU A 112 13.15 30.14 -11.09
CA LEU A 112 14.20 30.18 -10.08
C LEU A 112 14.17 28.88 -9.25
N PRO A 113 15.31 28.17 -9.10
CA PRO A 113 15.38 27.05 -8.18
C PRO A 113 15.11 27.57 -6.77
N ARG A 114 14.03 27.10 -6.16
CA ARG A 114 13.73 27.45 -4.77
C ARG A 114 14.85 26.92 -3.88
N ALA A 115 15.52 27.81 -3.18
CA ALA A 115 16.49 27.42 -2.16
C ALA A 115 15.78 26.59 -1.09
N VAL A 116 16.15 25.31 -1.00
CA VAL A 116 15.58 24.38 -0.03
C VAL A 116 15.96 24.84 1.37
N LYS A 117 14.95 25.11 2.20
CA LYS A 117 15.13 25.42 3.62
C LYS A 117 15.30 24.12 4.39
N GLN A 118 16.51 23.91 4.88
CA GLN A 118 16.82 22.76 5.73
C GLN A 118 16.10 22.89 7.07
N ILE A 119 15.66 21.75 7.61
CA ILE A 119 15.14 21.65 8.96
C ILE A 119 16.32 21.66 9.92
N LEU A 120 16.32 22.58 10.88
CA LEU A 120 17.25 22.53 12.01
C LEU A 120 16.79 21.44 13.00
N PRO A 121 17.54 20.33 13.18
CA PRO A 121 17.07 19.19 13.98
C PRO A 121 16.77 19.57 15.44
N GLU A 122 17.53 20.51 16.00
CA GLU A 122 17.31 21.00 17.38
C GLU A 122 16.01 21.78 17.52
N ASN A 123 15.64 22.59 16.52
CA ASN A 123 14.36 23.33 16.54
C ASN A 123 13.18 22.37 16.43
N ALA A 124 13.30 21.34 15.59
CA ALA A 124 12.27 20.31 15.48
C ALA A 124 12.18 19.48 16.77
N ALA A 125 13.32 19.16 17.40
CA ALA A 125 13.37 18.43 18.67
C ALA A 125 12.76 19.21 19.84
N PHE A 126 12.91 20.54 19.86
CA PHE A 126 12.34 21.40 20.90
C PHE A 126 10.83 21.19 21.07
N TYR A 127 10.10 20.89 19.99
CA TYR A 127 8.65 20.64 20.06
C TYR A 127 8.26 19.45 20.95
N LEU A 128 9.15 18.47 21.09
CA LEU A 128 8.98 17.27 21.93
C LEU A 128 9.88 17.27 23.17
N SER A 129 10.58 18.36 23.44
CA SER A 129 11.39 18.47 24.67
C SER A 129 10.49 18.72 25.89
N SER A 130 11.05 18.46 27.08
CA SER A 130 10.41 18.64 28.39
C SER A 130 9.97 20.09 28.63
N GLU A 131 10.66 21.06 28.02
CA GLU A 131 10.33 22.49 28.09
C GLU A 131 9.48 22.97 26.90
N GLY A 132 9.24 22.07 25.95
CA GLY A 132 8.61 22.31 24.67
C GLY A 132 7.09 22.46 24.72
N PRO A 133 6.47 22.91 23.63
CA PRO A 133 5.01 23.08 23.53
C PRO A 133 4.20 21.81 23.81
N PHE A 134 4.70 20.60 23.48
CA PHE A 134 3.96 19.36 23.74
C PHE A 134 3.87 19.05 25.24
N ALA A 135 4.99 19.16 25.96
CA ALA A 135 5.04 18.93 27.41
C ALA A 135 4.17 19.93 28.20
N ARG A 136 4.03 21.17 27.72
CA ARG A 136 3.15 22.17 28.34
C ARG A 136 1.65 21.87 28.17
N ARG A 137 1.28 21.09 27.17
CA ARG A 137 -0.11 20.78 26.84
C ARG A 137 -0.59 19.48 27.49
N GLU A 138 0.26 18.46 27.46
CA GLU A 138 -0.05 17.13 27.97
C GLU A 138 0.65 16.93 29.32
N GLU A 139 -0.08 17.10 30.43
CA GLU A 139 0.47 16.98 31.80
C GLU A 139 1.10 15.60 32.07
N ALA A 140 0.64 14.55 31.36
CA ALA A 140 1.18 13.19 31.46
C ALA A 140 2.29 12.89 30.44
N TYR A 141 2.79 13.90 29.71
CA TYR A 141 3.89 13.71 28.78
C TYR A 141 5.24 13.63 29.50
N GLU A 142 6.01 12.61 29.13
CA GLU A 142 7.41 12.48 29.51
C GLU A 142 8.26 12.57 28.23
N GLU A 143 9.31 13.38 28.28
CA GLU A 143 10.28 13.45 27.19
C GLU A 143 10.94 12.08 26.98
N ARG A 144 11.00 11.66 25.72
CA ARG A 144 11.64 10.42 25.31
C ARG A 144 12.86 10.74 24.45
N PRO A 145 14.10 10.56 24.97
CA PRO A 145 15.31 10.82 24.20
C PRO A 145 15.37 10.04 22.88
N THR A 146 14.88 8.79 22.86
CA THR A 146 14.82 7.96 21.65
C THR A 146 13.83 8.50 20.60
N GLN A 147 12.76 9.17 21.03
CA GLN A 147 11.82 9.85 20.13
C GLN A 147 12.47 11.04 19.45
N ILE A 148 13.21 11.84 20.23
CA ILE A 148 13.94 13.01 19.73
C ILE A 148 15.05 12.57 18.77
N GLU A 149 15.78 11.50 19.09
CA GLU A 149 16.83 10.97 18.22
C GLU A 149 16.27 10.51 16.86
N LEU A 150 15.14 9.78 16.87
CA LEU A 150 14.42 9.38 15.66
C LEU A 150 14.00 10.60 14.83
N LEU A 151 13.42 11.61 15.48
CA LEU A 151 13.03 12.86 14.83
C LEU A 151 14.22 13.55 14.16
N LYS A 152 15.38 13.63 14.84
CA LYS A 152 16.60 14.25 14.32
C LYS A 152 17.12 13.48 13.10
N LYS A 153 17.05 12.15 13.12
CA LYS A 153 17.43 11.31 11.98
C LYS A 153 16.48 11.48 10.80
N ILE A 154 15.19 11.68 11.02
CA ILE A 154 14.24 12.00 9.95
C ILE A 154 14.51 13.39 9.36
N CYS A 155 14.89 14.38 10.17
CA CYS A 155 15.35 15.68 9.65
C CYS A 155 16.57 15.53 8.73
N GLU A 156 17.54 14.70 9.13
CA GLU A 156 18.71 14.37 8.30
C GLU A 156 18.30 13.77 6.96
N VAL A 157 17.32 12.85 6.97
CA VAL A 157 16.80 12.21 5.75
C VAL A 157 16.23 13.23 4.77
N PHE A 158 15.37 14.14 5.24
CA PHE A 158 14.79 15.17 4.38
C PHE A 158 15.80 16.19 3.88
N ASN A 159 16.72 16.64 4.75
CA ASN A 159 17.73 17.62 4.39
C ASN A 159 18.75 17.10 3.37
N GLN A 160 19.03 15.80 3.37
CA GLN A 160 20.07 15.17 2.55
C GLN A 160 19.52 14.28 1.43
N ASN A 161 18.21 14.26 1.19
CA ASN A 161 17.56 13.43 0.16
C ASN A 161 17.90 11.93 0.28
N LYS A 162 17.81 11.41 1.52
CA LYS A 162 18.18 10.03 1.85
C LYS A 162 16.97 9.09 1.92
N ILE A 163 17.28 7.81 2.06
CA ILE A 163 16.35 6.73 2.38
C ILE A 163 16.61 6.32 3.83
N GLY A 164 15.69 6.68 4.73
CA GLY A 164 15.72 6.31 6.14
C GLY A 164 15.09 4.94 6.39
N VAL A 165 15.80 4.02 7.04
CA VAL A 165 15.27 2.72 7.49
C VAL A 165 15.39 2.65 9.01
N PHE A 166 14.28 2.89 9.71
CA PHE A 166 14.28 3.09 11.16
C PHE A 166 13.39 2.08 11.88
N GLU A 167 14.01 1.16 12.63
CA GLU A 167 13.27 0.33 13.58
C GLU A 167 13.03 1.14 14.85
N ALA A 168 11.78 1.47 15.14
CA ALA A 168 11.41 2.23 16.32
C ALA A 168 10.38 1.45 17.16
N GLY A 169 10.79 1.03 18.34
CA GLY A 169 9.98 0.20 19.23
C GLY A 169 8.61 0.80 19.56
N THR A 170 7.68 -0.05 20.02
CA THR A 170 6.39 0.43 20.50
C THR A 170 6.57 1.44 21.62
N GLY A 171 5.74 2.49 21.64
CA GLY A 171 5.83 3.54 22.67
C GLY A 171 6.87 4.63 22.44
N VAL A 172 7.77 4.51 21.45
CA VAL A 172 8.71 5.59 21.10
C VAL A 172 7.96 6.87 20.67
N GLY A 173 6.76 6.74 20.10
CA GLY A 173 6.03 7.89 19.56
C GLY A 173 6.43 8.21 18.12
N LYS A 174 6.53 7.16 17.29
CA LYS A 174 6.88 7.19 15.86
C LYS A 174 6.10 8.25 15.09
N SER A 175 4.77 8.29 15.28
CA SER A 175 3.88 9.23 14.57
C SER A 175 4.35 10.67 14.70
N LEU A 176 4.52 11.17 15.93
CA LEU A 176 4.98 12.54 16.15
C LEU A 176 6.42 12.76 15.66
N ALA A 177 7.29 11.76 15.79
CA ALA A 177 8.68 11.86 15.35
C ALA A 177 8.82 12.05 13.83
N TYR A 178 7.92 11.48 13.01
CA TYR A 178 7.89 11.74 11.57
C TYR A 178 6.95 12.89 11.18
N LEU A 179 5.84 13.13 11.88
CA LEU A 179 4.87 14.18 11.54
C LEU A 179 5.46 15.59 11.69
N ILE A 180 6.17 15.85 12.79
CA ILE A 180 6.77 17.18 13.05
C ILE A 180 7.74 17.61 11.93
N PRO A 181 8.79 16.83 11.59
CA PRO A 181 9.68 17.21 10.51
C PRO A 181 8.97 17.28 9.15
N SER A 182 7.96 16.43 8.91
CA SER A 182 7.14 16.52 7.69
C SER A 182 6.36 17.82 7.60
N MET A 183 5.67 18.21 8.66
CA MET A 183 4.91 19.45 8.68
C MET A 183 5.84 20.67 8.53
N ILE A 184 7.01 20.67 9.19
CA ILE A 184 8.01 21.74 9.04
C ILE A 184 8.53 21.81 7.60
N TRP A 185 8.83 20.66 6.98
CA TRP A 185 9.29 20.63 5.59
C TRP A 185 8.22 21.14 4.63
N ALA A 186 7.00 20.62 4.76
CA ALA A 186 5.88 20.98 3.90
C ALA A 186 5.57 22.47 3.97
N GLU A 187 5.65 23.08 5.16
CA GLU A 187 5.45 24.51 5.32
C GLU A 187 6.63 25.34 4.78
N SER A 188 7.86 24.94 5.10
CA SER A 188 9.07 25.71 4.77
C SER A 188 9.39 25.69 3.28
N ASN A 189 9.16 24.55 2.62
CA ASN A 189 9.51 24.31 1.21
C ASN A 189 8.29 24.33 0.28
N LYS A 190 7.07 24.42 0.82
CA LYS A 190 5.80 24.35 0.07
C LYS A 190 5.73 23.10 -0.80
N GLU A 191 6.16 21.99 -0.22
CA GLU A 191 6.24 20.69 -0.88
C GLU A 191 5.30 19.70 -0.20
N ARG A 192 4.61 18.90 -1.01
CA ARG A 192 3.67 17.90 -0.53
C ARG A 192 4.41 16.66 0.00
N ILE A 193 3.91 16.11 1.09
CA ILE A 193 4.41 14.87 1.69
C ILE A 193 3.30 13.82 1.71
N VAL A 194 3.65 12.60 1.32
CA VAL A 194 2.76 11.45 1.40
C VAL A 194 3.15 10.58 2.60
N ILE A 195 2.17 10.23 3.44
CA ILE A 195 2.31 9.30 4.55
C ILE A 195 1.45 8.08 4.25
N SER A 196 2.08 6.92 4.13
CA SER A 196 1.43 5.66 3.81
C SER A 196 1.47 4.74 5.03
N THR A 197 0.32 4.18 5.40
CA THR A 197 0.20 3.24 6.53
C THR A 197 -0.31 1.87 6.09
N GLY A 198 -0.06 0.85 6.93
CA GLY A 198 -0.46 -0.53 6.64
C GLY A 198 -1.97 -0.80 6.68
N THR A 199 -2.74 -0.09 7.52
CA THR A 199 -4.17 -0.38 7.71
C THR A 199 -5.03 0.89 7.81
N ILE A 200 -6.31 0.77 7.44
CA ILE A 200 -7.29 1.87 7.54
C ILE A 200 -7.41 2.36 9.00
N ASN A 201 -7.36 1.47 9.99
CA ASN A 201 -7.43 1.85 11.40
C ASN A 201 -6.25 2.75 11.83
N LEU A 202 -5.03 2.45 11.34
CA LEU A 202 -3.87 3.31 11.59
C LEU A 202 -4.01 4.68 10.91
N GLN A 203 -4.65 4.75 9.74
CA GLN A 203 -4.95 6.04 9.11
C GLN A 203 -5.88 6.89 9.97
N HIS A 204 -6.96 6.29 10.49
CA HIS A 204 -7.89 6.97 11.37
C HIS A 204 -7.20 7.47 12.63
N GLN A 205 -6.35 6.65 13.25
CA GLN A 205 -5.54 7.06 14.40
C GLN A 205 -4.66 8.29 14.09
N LEU A 206 -4.02 8.34 12.91
CA LEU A 206 -3.23 9.50 12.51
C LEU A 206 -4.08 10.76 12.35
N VAL A 207 -5.22 10.67 11.67
CA VAL A 207 -6.09 11.82 11.35
C VAL A 207 -6.81 12.35 12.60
N GLU A 208 -7.32 11.46 13.44
CA GLU A 208 -8.18 11.84 14.56
C GLU A 208 -7.39 12.25 15.80
N LYS A 209 -6.14 11.76 15.95
CA LYS A 209 -5.33 11.98 17.14
C LYS A 209 -3.97 12.57 16.84
N ASP A 210 -3.12 11.89 16.08
CA ASP A 210 -1.69 12.25 16.01
C ASP A 210 -1.44 13.57 15.24
N ILE A 211 -2.16 13.80 14.14
CA ILE A 211 -2.09 15.05 13.36
C ILE A 211 -2.64 16.24 14.15
N PRO A 212 -3.86 16.21 14.73
CA PRO A 212 -4.35 17.29 15.58
C PRO A 212 -3.40 17.58 16.75
N SER A 213 -2.73 16.56 17.28
CA SER A 213 -1.71 16.71 18.31
C SER A 213 -0.48 17.46 17.78
N ALA A 214 0.04 17.09 16.60
CA ALA A 214 1.16 17.79 15.97
C ALA A 214 0.81 19.24 15.57
N GLU A 215 -0.38 19.48 15.01
CA GLU A 215 -0.84 20.82 14.62
C GLU A 215 -1.02 21.76 15.82
N SER A 216 -1.33 21.21 16.99
CA SER A 216 -1.52 22.03 18.20
C SER A 216 -0.24 22.61 18.78
N ILE A 217 0.91 21.98 18.49
CA ILE A 217 2.22 22.36 19.03
C ILE A 217 3.04 23.16 18.03
N LEU A 218 2.69 23.09 16.74
CA LEU A 218 3.33 23.84 15.67
C LEU A 218 2.66 25.22 15.53
N PRO A 219 3.42 26.25 15.11
CA PRO A 219 2.90 27.62 14.98
C PRO A 219 2.06 27.84 13.71
N PHE A 220 1.78 26.79 12.95
CA PHE A 220 1.05 26.82 11.68
C PHE A 220 0.16 25.58 11.55
N LYS A 221 -0.83 25.65 10.66
CA LYS A 221 -1.71 24.53 10.31
C LYS A 221 -1.52 24.18 8.84
N LEU A 222 -1.63 22.89 8.52
CA LEU A 222 -1.48 22.40 7.16
C LEU A 222 -2.74 21.69 6.71
N LYS A 223 -3.08 21.82 5.43
CA LYS A 223 -4.20 21.06 4.89
C LYS A 223 -3.77 19.60 4.76
N THR A 224 -4.35 18.74 5.60
CA THR A 224 -4.13 17.30 5.56
C THR A 224 -5.37 16.59 5.03
N VAL A 225 -5.20 15.65 4.10
CA VAL A 225 -6.31 14.92 3.47
C VAL A 225 -6.07 13.41 3.54
N LEU A 226 -7.11 12.69 3.99
CA LEU A 226 -7.15 11.24 3.99
C LEU A 226 -7.70 10.72 2.65
N LEU A 227 -6.93 9.87 1.99
CA LEU A 227 -7.34 9.21 0.76
C LEU A 227 -7.41 7.70 0.96
N LYS A 228 -8.62 7.17 0.79
CA LYS A 228 -8.91 5.73 0.76
C LYS A 228 -9.02 5.23 -0.68
N GLY A 229 -8.96 3.91 -0.87
CA GLY A 229 -9.28 3.29 -2.15
C GLY A 229 -10.72 3.61 -2.60
N ARG A 230 -10.96 3.70 -3.92
CA ARG A 230 -12.24 4.12 -4.52
C ARG A 230 -13.44 3.28 -4.06
N GLN A 231 -13.20 1.99 -3.82
CA GLN A 231 -14.19 1.03 -3.32
C GLN A 231 -14.77 1.40 -1.96
N ASN A 232 -14.15 2.36 -1.24
CA ASN A 232 -14.64 2.88 0.03
C ASN A 232 -15.54 4.11 -0.13
N TYR A 233 -15.84 4.55 -1.35
CA TYR A 233 -16.71 5.69 -1.61
C TYR A 233 -17.95 5.29 -2.39
N LEU A 234 -19.08 5.92 -2.05
CA LEU A 234 -20.33 5.79 -2.81
C LEU A 234 -20.19 6.40 -4.21
N CYS A 235 -20.62 5.68 -5.24
CA CYS A 235 -20.78 6.22 -6.59
C CYS A 235 -22.25 6.57 -6.81
N LEU A 236 -22.58 7.87 -6.80
CA LEU A 236 -23.97 8.34 -7.00
C LEU A 236 -24.60 7.79 -8.28
N ARG A 237 -23.84 7.68 -9.37
CA ARG A 237 -24.31 7.11 -10.64
C ARG A 237 -24.80 5.67 -10.49
N ARG A 238 -23.97 4.81 -9.90
CA ARG A 238 -24.29 3.38 -9.68
C ARG A 238 -25.39 3.23 -8.64
N PHE A 239 -25.36 4.07 -7.59
CA PHE A 239 -26.39 4.10 -6.57
C PHE A 239 -27.78 4.40 -7.13
N TYR A 240 -27.94 5.48 -7.90
CA TYR A 240 -29.24 5.83 -8.48
C TYR A 240 -29.74 4.80 -9.50
N SER A 241 -28.85 4.18 -10.28
CA SER A 241 -29.22 3.08 -11.18
C SER A 241 -29.78 1.87 -10.40
N VAL A 242 -29.17 1.49 -9.27
CA VAL A 242 -29.69 0.40 -8.42
C VAL A 242 -30.99 0.82 -7.72
N LEU A 243 -31.13 2.10 -7.38
CA LEU A 243 -32.33 2.65 -6.75
C LEU A 243 -33.53 2.65 -7.70
N GLU A 244 -33.33 2.86 -9.01
CA GLU A 244 -34.37 2.72 -10.03
C GLU A 244 -34.88 1.28 -10.15
N GLU A 245 -34.04 0.30 -9.86
CA GLU A 245 -34.39 -1.13 -9.84
C GLU A 245 -34.91 -1.61 -8.47
N LYS A 246 -35.13 -0.71 -7.50
CA LYS A 246 -35.46 -1.07 -6.11
C LYS A 246 -36.65 -2.02 -6.00
N ASP A 247 -37.68 -1.83 -6.83
CA ASP A 247 -38.89 -2.65 -6.81
C ASP A 247 -38.65 -4.13 -7.20
N LEU A 248 -37.49 -4.45 -7.80
CA LEU A 248 -37.09 -5.81 -8.18
C LEU A 248 -36.33 -6.55 -7.06
N PHE A 249 -36.00 -5.90 -5.95
CA PHE A 249 -35.16 -6.43 -4.86
C PHE A 249 -35.70 -6.05 -3.48
N THR A 250 -36.66 -6.82 -2.95
CA THR A 250 -37.31 -6.55 -1.66
C THR A 250 -36.38 -6.69 -0.44
N GLU A 251 -35.37 -7.54 -0.50
CA GLU A 251 -34.44 -7.80 0.62
C GLU A 251 -33.42 -6.66 0.87
N GLU A 252 -33.10 -5.86 -0.16
CA GLU A 252 -32.10 -4.78 -0.07
C GLU A 252 -32.75 -3.38 0.00
N ALA A 253 -34.08 -3.30 -0.03
CA ALA A 253 -34.84 -2.06 -0.14
C ALA A 253 -34.62 -1.10 1.06
N GLU A 254 -34.61 -1.64 2.28
CA GLU A 254 -34.41 -0.84 3.51
C GLU A 254 -32.99 -0.26 3.56
N ALA A 255 -31.98 -1.06 3.21
CA ALA A 255 -30.59 -0.60 3.14
C ALA A 255 -30.41 0.50 2.07
N LEU A 256 -31.09 0.39 0.93
CA LEU A 256 -31.07 1.40 -0.13
C LEU A 256 -31.67 2.74 0.33
N ASP A 257 -32.77 2.72 1.08
CA ASP A 257 -33.37 3.95 1.62
C ASP A 257 -32.47 4.64 2.64
N GLN A 258 -31.86 3.87 3.55
CA GLN A 258 -30.92 4.41 4.53
C GLN A 258 -29.68 5.03 3.85
N ILE A 259 -29.14 4.38 2.82
CA ILE A 259 -28.02 4.92 2.05
C ILE A 259 -28.43 6.20 1.31
N LYS A 260 -29.68 6.28 0.83
CA LYS A 260 -30.21 7.49 0.19
C LYS A 260 -30.21 8.66 1.16
N GLU A 261 -30.81 8.49 2.34
CA GLU A 261 -30.86 9.53 3.38
C GLU A 261 -29.44 9.94 3.81
N TRP A 262 -28.55 8.98 4.01
CA TRP A 262 -27.15 9.25 4.33
C TRP A 262 -26.41 9.99 3.20
N SER A 263 -26.67 9.66 1.94
CA SER A 263 -25.98 10.25 0.79
C SER A 263 -26.26 11.75 0.62
N ASP A 264 -27.38 12.24 1.15
CA ASP A 264 -27.72 13.66 1.12
C ASP A 264 -27.08 14.45 2.28
N ILE A 265 -26.66 13.78 3.36
CA ILE A 265 -26.09 14.41 4.56
C ILE A 265 -24.55 14.30 4.59
N THR A 266 -24.00 13.21 4.08
CA THR A 266 -22.56 12.93 4.15
C THR A 266 -21.72 13.93 3.34
N SER A 267 -20.60 14.38 3.92
CA SER A 267 -19.67 15.30 3.26
C SER A 267 -18.56 14.59 2.47
N THR A 268 -18.27 13.33 2.82
CA THR A 268 -17.14 12.52 2.32
C THR A 268 -17.59 11.39 1.39
N GLY A 269 -18.83 10.91 1.55
CA GLY A 269 -19.35 9.70 0.90
C GLY A 269 -18.59 8.42 1.23
N SER A 270 -17.85 8.37 2.35
CA SER A 270 -17.04 7.21 2.73
C SER A 270 -17.87 6.12 3.45
N ARG A 271 -17.62 4.84 3.13
CA ARG A 271 -18.26 3.68 3.76
C ARG A 271 -18.11 3.69 5.29
N SER A 272 -16.99 4.20 5.81
CA SER A 272 -16.73 4.27 7.25
C SER A 272 -17.69 5.20 8.00
N ASP A 273 -18.34 6.12 7.29
CA ASP A 273 -19.15 7.18 7.88
C ASP A 273 -20.63 6.77 7.91
N LEU A 274 -20.95 5.59 7.40
CA LEU A 274 -22.27 4.95 7.51
C LEU A 274 -22.39 4.29 8.89
N ALA A 275 -23.40 4.71 9.67
CA ALA A 275 -23.69 4.12 10.98
C ALA A 275 -24.17 2.66 10.89
N ILE A 276 -24.85 2.31 9.79
CA ILE A 276 -25.36 0.96 9.52
C ILE A 276 -24.52 0.35 8.41
N MET A 277 -24.03 -0.87 8.62
CA MET A 277 -23.17 -1.53 7.64
C MET A 277 -24.04 -2.15 6.53
N PRO A 278 -23.95 -1.66 5.27
CA PRO A 278 -24.70 -2.25 4.18
C PRO A 278 -24.18 -3.67 3.89
N PRO A 279 -25.03 -4.58 3.39
CA PRO A 279 -24.58 -5.86 2.86
C PRO A 279 -23.44 -5.67 1.87
N GLU A 280 -22.41 -6.52 1.95
CA GLU A 280 -21.24 -6.40 1.08
C GLU A 280 -21.61 -6.53 -0.40
N SER A 281 -22.57 -7.41 -0.71
CA SER A 281 -23.16 -7.57 -2.04
C SER A 281 -23.72 -6.27 -2.60
N LEU A 282 -24.42 -5.50 -1.76
CA LEU A 282 -25.01 -4.22 -2.12
C LEU A 282 -23.92 -3.17 -2.31
N TRP A 283 -23.00 -3.02 -1.35
CA TRP A 283 -21.94 -2.01 -1.42
C TRP A 283 -21.07 -2.14 -2.67
N VAL A 284 -20.71 -3.37 -3.04
CA VAL A 284 -19.93 -3.66 -4.26
C VAL A 284 -20.68 -3.22 -5.54
N ARG A 285 -22.02 -3.18 -5.54
CA ARG A 285 -22.82 -2.70 -6.67
C ARG A 285 -22.87 -1.17 -6.78
N ILE A 286 -22.71 -0.45 -5.67
CA ILE A 286 -22.93 1.01 -5.59
C ILE A 286 -21.65 1.82 -5.34
N ASN A 287 -20.53 1.17 -5.03
CA ASN A 287 -19.26 1.87 -4.77
C ASN A 287 -18.61 2.41 -6.04
N SER A 288 -17.60 3.28 -5.90
CA SER A 288 -16.78 3.71 -7.04
C SER A 288 -15.67 2.70 -7.34
N GLU A 289 -15.46 2.40 -8.62
CA GLU A 289 -14.25 1.72 -9.09
C GLU A 289 -13.47 2.67 -10.03
N SER A 290 -12.17 2.44 -10.21
CA SER A 290 -11.29 3.30 -11.04
C SER A 290 -11.57 3.15 -12.53
N ASP A 291 -11.71 1.89 -12.93
CA ASP A 291 -12.08 1.43 -14.27
C ASP A 291 -13.51 1.79 -14.67
N SER A 292 -14.46 1.96 -13.73
CA SER A 292 -15.87 2.28 -14.01
C SER A 292 -16.28 3.74 -13.75
N CYS A 293 -15.31 4.62 -13.44
CA CYS A 293 -15.54 6.06 -13.33
C CYS A 293 -15.39 6.82 -14.66
N MET A 294 -16.46 7.48 -15.11
CA MET A 294 -16.48 8.34 -16.31
C MET A 294 -15.69 9.67 -16.18
N GLY A 295 -15.03 9.92 -15.05
CA GLY A 295 -14.24 11.12 -14.86
C GLY A 295 -15.07 12.40 -15.01
N MET A 296 -14.55 13.33 -15.83
CA MET A 296 -15.20 14.61 -16.14
C MET A 296 -16.48 14.49 -16.97
N LYS A 297 -16.71 13.34 -17.63
CA LYS A 297 -17.92 13.02 -18.39
C LYS A 297 -19.07 12.51 -17.51
N CYS A 298 -18.84 12.30 -16.21
CA CYS A 298 -19.87 11.80 -15.29
C CYS A 298 -21.00 12.84 -15.08
N PRO A 299 -22.29 12.44 -15.22
CA PRO A 299 -23.42 13.34 -14.95
C PRO A 299 -23.44 13.88 -13.52
N TYR A 300 -22.95 13.09 -12.56
CA TYR A 300 -22.92 13.43 -11.13
C TYR A 300 -21.59 14.08 -10.69
N ARG A 301 -20.75 14.56 -11.63
CA ARG A 301 -19.38 15.03 -11.33
C ARG A 301 -19.31 16.09 -10.23
N GLU A 302 -20.29 17.00 -10.16
CA GLU A 302 -20.30 18.11 -9.19
C GLU A 302 -20.59 17.64 -7.75
N ARG A 303 -21.41 16.60 -7.61
CA ARG A 303 -21.72 15.96 -6.31
C ARG A 303 -20.85 14.72 -6.06
N CYS A 304 -19.86 14.43 -6.92
CA CYS A 304 -19.07 13.22 -6.82
C CYS A 304 -18.05 13.30 -5.69
N PHE A 305 -18.25 12.48 -4.66
CA PHE A 305 -17.37 12.39 -3.49
C PHE A 305 -15.90 12.13 -3.86
N VAL A 306 -15.64 11.25 -4.82
CA VAL A 306 -14.26 10.94 -5.24
C VAL A 306 -13.60 12.13 -5.95
N MET A 307 -14.35 12.89 -6.77
CA MET A 307 -13.81 14.08 -7.43
C MET A 307 -13.57 15.21 -6.44
N LYS A 308 -14.49 15.39 -5.49
CA LYS A 308 -14.32 16.33 -4.37
C LYS A 308 -13.05 16.00 -3.57
N ASN A 309 -12.86 14.75 -3.18
CA ASN A 309 -11.66 14.31 -2.45
C ASN A 309 -10.37 14.49 -3.27
N ARG A 310 -10.41 14.22 -4.58
CA ARG A 310 -9.26 14.50 -5.47
C ARG A 310 -8.92 15.99 -5.54
N LYS A 311 -9.93 16.86 -5.63
CA LYS A 311 -9.73 18.30 -5.58
C LYS A 311 -9.13 18.74 -4.25
N GLU A 312 -9.67 18.24 -3.15
CA GLU A 312 -9.15 18.53 -1.81
C GLU A 312 -7.70 18.07 -1.64
N ALA A 313 -7.34 16.90 -2.16
CA ALA A 313 -5.99 16.38 -2.16
C ALA A 313 -5.01 17.21 -3.00
N SER A 314 -5.47 17.80 -4.11
CA SER A 314 -4.65 18.70 -4.95
C SER A 314 -4.18 19.93 -4.15
N ASP A 315 -5.01 20.46 -3.27
CA ASP A 315 -4.64 21.59 -2.41
C ASP A 315 -3.93 21.17 -1.11
N ALA A 316 -3.80 19.86 -0.84
CA ALA A 316 -3.28 19.37 0.43
C ALA A 316 -1.75 19.42 0.50
N ASN A 317 -1.24 19.74 1.69
CA ASN A 317 0.19 19.71 2.01
C ASN A 317 0.63 18.32 2.45
N ILE A 318 -0.24 17.59 3.16
CA ILE A 318 0.01 16.23 3.63
C ILE A 318 -1.11 15.32 3.13
N LEU A 319 -0.73 14.22 2.51
CA LEU A 319 -1.65 13.16 2.10
C LEU A 319 -1.44 11.93 2.95
N ILE A 320 -2.53 11.36 3.45
CA ILE A 320 -2.51 10.08 4.16
C ILE A 320 -3.17 9.04 3.28
N VAL A 321 -2.45 7.95 3.01
CA VAL A 321 -2.86 6.87 2.11
C VAL A 321 -2.58 5.52 2.76
N ASN A 322 -3.11 4.43 2.20
CA ASN A 322 -2.66 3.09 2.58
C ASN A 322 -1.57 2.66 1.59
N HIS A 323 -0.81 1.62 1.94
CA HIS A 323 0.21 1.08 1.04
C HIS A 323 -0.36 0.71 -0.33
N HIS A 324 -1.54 0.09 -0.39
CA HIS A 324 -2.20 -0.30 -1.64
C HIS A 324 -2.51 0.88 -2.57
N LEU A 325 -3.05 1.99 -2.04
CA LEU A 325 -3.35 3.18 -2.85
C LEU A 325 -2.07 3.85 -3.34
N LEU A 326 -1.02 3.85 -2.52
CA LEU A 326 0.29 4.35 -2.93
C LEU A 326 0.89 3.50 -4.06
N PHE A 327 0.81 2.16 -3.98
CA PHE A 327 1.29 1.29 -5.06
C PHE A 327 0.47 1.44 -6.34
N SER A 328 -0.84 1.67 -6.24
CA SER A 328 -1.65 2.02 -7.41
C SER A 328 -1.21 3.34 -8.06
N ASP A 329 -0.83 4.33 -7.27
CA ASP A 329 -0.27 5.57 -7.80
C ASP A 329 1.07 5.32 -8.50
N ILE A 330 1.98 4.59 -7.86
CA ILE A 330 3.31 4.28 -8.39
C ILE A 330 3.23 3.50 -9.71
N GLU A 331 2.35 2.51 -9.81
CA GLU A 331 2.14 1.75 -11.05
C GLU A 331 1.67 2.66 -12.20
N MET A 332 0.75 3.58 -11.94
CA MET A 332 0.30 4.55 -12.94
C MET A 332 1.43 5.48 -13.39
N ARG A 333 2.31 5.89 -12.46
CA ARG A 333 3.49 6.71 -12.77
C ARG A 333 4.49 5.98 -13.65
N LEU A 334 4.80 4.72 -13.31
CA LEU A 334 5.68 3.84 -14.08
C LEU A 334 5.11 3.54 -15.48
N SER A 335 3.79 3.43 -15.60
CA SER A 335 3.10 3.08 -16.85
C SER A 335 2.84 4.28 -17.78
N GLY A 336 3.41 5.45 -17.48
CA GLY A 336 3.45 6.59 -18.41
C GLY A 336 2.86 7.90 -17.90
N ALA A 337 2.25 7.95 -16.70
CA ALA A 337 1.81 9.23 -16.13
C ALA A 337 2.99 10.12 -15.70
N GLY A 338 4.16 9.54 -15.42
CA GLY A 338 5.32 10.30 -14.94
C GLY A 338 5.22 10.70 -13.46
N PHE A 339 6.34 11.14 -12.89
CA PHE A 339 6.43 11.51 -11.47
C PHE A 339 6.07 12.98 -11.21
N ASP A 340 6.16 13.83 -12.24
CA ASP A 340 5.88 15.27 -12.13
C ASP A 340 4.41 15.62 -12.35
N ASP A 341 3.62 14.72 -12.96
CA ASP A 341 2.20 14.92 -13.22
C ASP A 341 1.30 14.26 -12.16
N ALA A 342 0.04 14.68 -12.13
CA ALA A 342 -0.98 14.07 -11.27
C ALA A 342 -1.43 12.72 -11.84
N ALA A 343 -1.26 11.65 -11.06
CA ALA A 343 -1.75 10.31 -11.38
C ALA A 343 -2.97 9.99 -10.51
N VAL A 344 -2.86 9.03 -9.59
CA VAL A 344 -3.90 8.79 -8.57
C VAL A 344 -3.80 9.85 -7.47
N LEU A 345 -2.57 10.19 -7.09
CA LEU A 345 -2.20 11.23 -6.16
C LEU A 345 -1.59 12.42 -6.94
N PRO A 346 -1.77 13.66 -6.45
CA PRO A 346 -1.04 14.80 -7.00
C PRO A 346 0.47 14.67 -6.70
N PRO A 347 1.36 15.35 -7.45
CA PRO A 347 2.81 15.12 -7.41
C PRO A 347 3.43 15.24 -6.01
N TYR A 348 4.42 14.41 -5.71
CA TYR A 348 5.17 14.42 -4.46
C TYR A 348 6.57 13.85 -4.70
N LYS A 349 7.52 14.25 -3.86
CA LYS A 349 8.90 13.76 -3.92
C LYS A 349 9.37 13.12 -2.62
N ARG A 350 8.57 13.21 -1.55
CA ARG A 350 8.90 12.69 -0.23
C ARG A 350 7.78 11.82 0.29
N VAL A 351 8.14 10.63 0.74
CA VAL A 351 7.19 9.63 1.23
C VAL A 351 7.63 9.03 2.57
N ILE A 352 6.67 8.82 3.46
CA ILE A 352 6.85 8.10 4.72
C ILE A 352 6.03 6.81 4.62
N PHE A 353 6.69 5.67 4.85
CA PHE A 353 6.04 4.40 5.11
C PHE A 353 6.05 4.12 6.61
N ASP A 354 4.87 4.21 7.22
CA ASP A 354 4.63 3.74 8.58
C ASP A 354 4.16 2.28 8.56
N GLU A 355 4.59 1.51 9.56
CA GLU A 355 4.50 0.04 9.57
C GLU A 355 5.09 -0.59 8.30
N ALA A 356 6.27 -0.09 7.91
CA ALA A 356 6.99 -0.48 6.69
C ALA A 356 7.29 -2.00 6.56
N HIS A 357 7.14 -2.79 7.63
CA HIS A 357 7.23 -4.25 7.57
C HIS A 357 6.20 -4.87 6.61
N GLY A 358 5.02 -4.26 6.48
CA GLY A 358 3.93 -4.72 5.61
C GLY A 358 4.04 -4.28 4.15
N ILE A 359 5.08 -3.54 3.76
CA ILE A 359 5.27 -3.07 2.38
C ILE A 359 5.32 -4.23 1.39
N GLU A 360 6.10 -5.28 1.71
CA GLU A 360 6.29 -6.39 0.78
C GLU A 360 4.98 -7.13 0.52
N SER A 361 4.25 -7.50 1.57
CA SER A 361 2.98 -8.21 1.43
C SER A 361 1.93 -7.36 0.72
N ALA A 362 1.86 -6.06 1.02
CA ALA A 362 0.95 -5.14 0.35
C ALA A 362 1.33 -4.93 -1.13
N ALA A 363 2.62 -4.88 -1.48
CA ALA A 363 3.07 -4.79 -2.86
C ALA A 363 2.80 -6.09 -3.62
N THR A 364 3.15 -7.25 -3.07
CA THR A 364 2.86 -8.56 -3.66
C THR A 364 1.37 -8.74 -3.89
N SER A 365 0.52 -8.42 -2.90
CA SER A 365 -0.93 -8.51 -3.05
C SER A 365 -1.47 -7.56 -4.12
N PHE A 366 -0.89 -6.37 -4.27
CA PHE A 366 -1.32 -5.39 -5.27
C PHE A 366 -0.95 -5.82 -6.70
N PHE A 367 0.27 -6.29 -6.92
CA PHE A 367 0.76 -6.75 -8.22
C PHE A 367 0.33 -8.18 -8.59
N SER A 368 -0.53 -8.81 -7.77
CA SER A 368 -1.08 -10.13 -8.05
C SER A 368 -2.31 -10.04 -8.94
N GLU A 369 -2.32 -10.82 -10.01
CA GLU A 369 -3.50 -11.01 -10.84
C GLU A 369 -4.23 -12.30 -10.46
N SER A 370 -5.56 -12.26 -10.53
CA SER A 370 -6.39 -13.42 -10.20
C SER A 370 -7.62 -13.57 -11.08
N LEU A 371 -8.01 -14.81 -11.34
CA LEU A 371 -9.24 -15.21 -12.02
C LEU A 371 -10.00 -16.22 -11.15
N GLY A 372 -11.30 -16.02 -10.98
CA GLY A 372 -12.15 -16.92 -10.22
C GLY A 372 -13.62 -16.73 -10.57
N ARG A 373 -14.46 -17.70 -10.19
CA ARG A 373 -15.90 -17.76 -10.53
C ARG A 373 -16.61 -16.43 -10.27
N PHE A 374 -16.48 -15.91 -9.06
CA PHE A 374 -17.18 -14.70 -8.66
C PHE A 374 -16.69 -13.44 -9.38
N LYS A 375 -15.39 -13.37 -9.72
CA LYS A 375 -14.81 -12.23 -10.44
C LYS A 375 -15.34 -12.20 -11.88
N LEU A 376 -15.31 -13.34 -12.57
CA LEU A 376 -15.80 -13.47 -13.94
C LEU A 376 -17.32 -13.28 -14.05
N LEU A 377 -18.10 -14.02 -13.23
CA LEU A 377 -19.56 -13.93 -13.26
C LEU A 377 -20.06 -12.53 -12.90
N ARG A 378 -19.36 -11.80 -12.02
CA ARG A 378 -19.71 -10.40 -11.72
C ARG A 378 -19.64 -9.53 -12.96
N GLN A 379 -18.56 -9.62 -13.74
CA GLN A 379 -18.39 -8.83 -14.96
C GLN A 379 -19.44 -9.21 -16.01
N LEU A 380 -19.66 -10.51 -16.25
CA LEU A 380 -20.67 -10.97 -17.19
C LEU A 380 -22.09 -10.57 -16.79
N ASN A 381 -22.43 -10.68 -15.50
CA ASN A 381 -23.76 -10.32 -15.00
C ASN A 381 -24.07 -8.82 -15.06
N MET A 382 -23.05 -7.95 -15.16
CA MET A 382 -23.24 -6.51 -15.40
C MET A 382 -23.57 -6.23 -16.87
N LEU A 383 -22.99 -7.01 -17.79
CA LEU A 383 -23.31 -6.93 -19.22
C LEU A 383 -24.68 -7.53 -19.53
N TYR A 384 -25.00 -8.66 -18.92
CA TYR A 384 -26.22 -9.41 -19.19
C TYR A 384 -26.66 -10.29 -18.03
N ARG A 385 -27.94 -10.24 -17.70
CA ARG A 385 -28.60 -11.10 -16.73
C ARG A 385 -29.96 -11.56 -17.26
N GLN A 386 -30.18 -12.87 -17.27
CA GLN A 386 -31.47 -13.48 -17.57
C GLN A 386 -32.15 -13.96 -16.28
N ARG A 387 -33.41 -13.54 -16.08
CA ARG A 387 -34.33 -14.07 -15.06
C ARG A 387 -35.51 -14.74 -15.76
N LYS A 388 -36.23 -15.61 -15.04
CA LYS A 388 -37.34 -16.43 -15.57
C LYS A 388 -38.39 -15.68 -16.43
N SER A 389 -38.55 -14.37 -16.25
CA SER A 389 -39.51 -13.54 -16.99
C SER A 389 -38.93 -12.23 -17.57
N SER A 390 -37.63 -11.95 -17.43
CA SER A 390 -37.02 -10.72 -17.94
C SER A 390 -35.53 -10.88 -18.22
N ALA A 391 -35.05 -10.21 -19.26
CA ALA A 391 -33.63 -10.04 -19.54
C ALA A 391 -33.25 -8.57 -19.34
N SER A 392 -32.10 -8.34 -18.72
CA SER A 392 -31.63 -7.00 -18.33
C SER A 392 -30.10 -6.96 -18.37
N GLY A 393 -29.52 -5.77 -18.48
CA GLY A 393 -28.07 -5.57 -18.53
C GLY A 393 -27.65 -4.56 -19.59
N LEU A 394 -26.39 -4.14 -19.54
CA LEU A 394 -25.85 -3.13 -20.42
C LEU A 394 -25.96 -3.49 -21.91
N LEU A 395 -25.84 -4.77 -22.27
CA LEU A 395 -25.89 -5.20 -23.68
C LEU A 395 -27.22 -4.84 -24.36
N PHE A 396 -28.35 -4.88 -23.65
CA PHE A 396 -29.64 -4.46 -24.21
C PHE A 396 -29.72 -2.95 -24.43
N THR A 397 -29.08 -2.16 -23.57
CA THR A 397 -28.96 -0.71 -23.77
C THR A 397 -28.05 -0.41 -24.95
N ILE A 398 -26.94 -1.15 -25.11
CA ILE A 398 -26.03 -0.98 -26.25
C ILE A 398 -26.73 -1.35 -27.56
N ASP A 399 -27.45 -2.47 -27.59
CA ASP A 399 -28.22 -2.92 -28.75
C ASP A 399 -29.26 -1.87 -29.18
N ALA A 400 -30.00 -1.28 -28.22
CA ALA A 400 -30.94 -0.19 -28.49
C ALA A 400 -30.28 1.11 -29.00
N LEU A 401 -28.99 1.32 -28.73
CA LEU A 401 -28.21 2.47 -29.20
C LEU A 401 -27.49 2.20 -30.54
N SER A 402 -27.52 0.97 -31.03
CA SER A 402 -26.80 0.54 -32.23
C SER A 402 -27.61 0.88 -33.49
N LEU A 403 -26.92 1.27 -34.57
CA LEU A 403 -27.55 1.67 -35.84
C LEU A 403 -28.01 0.48 -36.70
N SER A 404 -27.56 -0.73 -36.36
CA SER A 404 -27.80 -1.98 -37.09
C SER A 404 -28.12 -3.10 -36.11
N ASP A 405 -28.86 -4.12 -36.55
CA ASP A 405 -29.01 -5.37 -35.79
C ASP A 405 -27.63 -5.99 -35.56
N CYS A 406 -27.18 -5.98 -34.31
CA CYS A 406 -25.83 -6.36 -33.91
C CYS A 406 -25.71 -7.83 -33.50
N GLY A 407 -26.76 -8.64 -33.67
CA GLY A 407 -26.72 -10.06 -33.30
C GLY A 407 -26.55 -10.22 -31.80
N ILE A 408 -27.48 -9.66 -31.02
CA ILE A 408 -27.44 -9.76 -29.55
C ILE A 408 -27.44 -11.23 -29.11
N ASP A 409 -28.18 -12.10 -29.79
CA ASP A 409 -28.26 -13.53 -29.48
C ASP A 409 -26.89 -14.22 -29.57
N GLU A 410 -26.06 -13.89 -30.56
CA GLU A 410 -24.69 -14.39 -30.68
C GLU A 410 -23.83 -13.97 -29.49
N VAL A 411 -23.96 -12.71 -29.04
CA VAL A 411 -23.23 -12.18 -27.89
C VAL A 411 -23.67 -12.90 -26.60
N LEU A 412 -24.97 -13.11 -26.43
CA LEU A 412 -25.52 -13.82 -25.27
C LEU A 412 -25.10 -15.29 -25.24
N ASN A 413 -25.12 -15.96 -26.39
CA ASN A 413 -24.64 -17.33 -26.53
C ASN A 413 -23.14 -17.44 -26.22
N ALA A 414 -22.32 -16.50 -26.70
CA ALA A 414 -20.90 -16.44 -26.38
C ALA A 414 -20.66 -16.20 -24.87
N ALA A 415 -21.44 -15.33 -24.24
CA ALA A 415 -21.37 -15.09 -22.79
C ALA A 415 -21.70 -16.36 -21.99
N GLU A 416 -22.73 -17.10 -22.40
CA GLU A 416 -23.11 -18.35 -21.74
C GLU A 416 -22.06 -19.44 -21.95
N LYS A 417 -21.47 -19.52 -23.14
CA LYS A 417 -20.33 -20.41 -23.42
C LYS A 417 -19.15 -20.12 -22.50
N VAL A 418 -18.79 -18.85 -22.30
CA VAL A 418 -17.73 -18.46 -21.34
C VAL A 418 -18.04 -18.97 -19.92
N LYS A 419 -19.29 -18.88 -19.45
CA LYS A 419 -19.68 -19.41 -18.12
C LYS A 419 -19.54 -20.92 -18.05
N GLN A 420 -19.99 -21.63 -19.09
CA GLN A 420 -19.91 -23.09 -19.16
C GLN A 420 -18.46 -23.57 -19.19
N THR A 421 -17.62 -22.98 -20.05
CA THR A 421 -16.19 -23.31 -20.15
C THR A 421 -15.46 -22.99 -18.85
N PHE A 422 -15.80 -21.88 -18.18
CA PHE A 422 -15.23 -21.59 -16.85
C PHE A 422 -15.63 -22.64 -15.80
N ALA A 423 -16.89 -23.08 -15.79
CA ALA A 423 -17.34 -24.11 -14.85
C ALA A 423 -16.61 -25.45 -15.08
N ILE A 424 -16.36 -25.83 -16.34
CA ILE A 424 -15.53 -26.99 -16.68
C ILE A 424 -14.10 -26.81 -16.15
N LEU A 425 -13.48 -25.67 -16.47
CA LEU A 425 -12.14 -25.32 -16.00
C LEU A 425 -12.02 -25.40 -14.48
N GLU A 426 -12.99 -24.85 -13.76
CA GLU A 426 -12.99 -24.85 -12.30
C GLU A 426 -13.13 -26.25 -11.71
N ASN A 427 -13.97 -27.11 -12.30
CA ASN A 427 -14.05 -28.51 -11.88
C ASN A 427 -12.73 -29.24 -12.13
N THR A 428 -12.10 -29.07 -13.31
CA THR A 428 -10.77 -29.63 -13.60
C THR A 428 -9.72 -29.10 -12.61
N ALA A 429 -9.76 -27.82 -12.25
CA ALA A 429 -8.87 -27.24 -11.26
C ALA A 429 -9.09 -27.85 -9.87
N LEU A 430 -10.35 -28.02 -9.42
CA LEU A 430 -10.67 -28.66 -8.15
C LEU A 430 -10.21 -30.12 -8.10
N ASP A 431 -10.35 -30.86 -9.21
CA ASP A 431 -9.89 -32.24 -9.33
C ASP A 431 -8.35 -32.33 -9.23
N ILE A 432 -7.63 -31.40 -9.87
CA ILE A 432 -6.15 -31.34 -9.81
C ILE A 432 -5.66 -30.95 -8.42
N ILE A 433 -6.32 -30.00 -7.76
CA ILE A 433 -5.97 -29.60 -6.40
C ILE A 433 -6.24 -30.75 -5.41
N GLY A 434 -7.28 -31.55 -5.64
CA GLY A 434 -7.61 -32.70 -4.80
C GLY A 434 -7.96 -32.29 -3.37
N ASP A 435 -7.32 -32.93 -2.39
CA ASP A 435 -7.54 -32.67 -0.95
C ASP A 435 -6.77 -31.45 -0.43
N ASP A 436 -5.80 -30.95 -1.18
CA ASP A 436 -5.02 -29.77 -0.80
C ASP A 436 -5.85 -28.47 -0.95
N TYR A 437 -5.31 -27.36 -0.42
CA TYR A 437 -5.91 -26.04 -0.57
C TYR A 437 -5.25 -25.19 -1.67
N SER A 438 -4.07 -25.60 -2.14
CA SER A 438 -3.32 -24.88 -3.16
C SER A 438 -2.50 -25.83 -4.02
N TRP A 439 -2.42 -25.56 -5.32
CA TRP A 439 -1.62 -26.34 -6.27
C TRP A 439 -0.81 -25.41 -7.17
N ARG A 440 0.53 -25.47 -7.08
CA ARG A 440 1.44 -24.56 -7.80
C ARG A 440 1.96 -25.20 -9.08
N ILE A 441 2.07 -24.40 -10.13
CA ILE A 441 2.67 -24.78 -11.41
C ILE A 441 4.20 -24.65 -11.29
N VAL A 442 4.89 -25.78 -11.46
CA VAL A 442 6.34 -25.92 -11.58
C VAL A 442 6.65 -27.02 -12.59
N GLU A 443 7.92 -27.19 -12.98
CA GLU A 443 8.30 -28.24 -13.93
C GLU A 443 7.85 -29.65 -13.47
N GLN A 444 7.89 -29.94 -12.17
CA GLN A 444 7.46 -31.23 -11.62
C GLN A 444 5.94 -31.46 -11.70
N THR A 445 5.14 -30.39 -11.68
CA THR A 445 3.67 -30.48 -11.68
C THR A 445 3.07 -30.19 -13.04
N ALA A 446 3.83 -29.58 -13.95
CA ALA A 446 3.40 -29.19 -15.29
C ALA A 446 2.90 -30.37 -16.14
N GLU A 447 3.49 -31.56 -15.99
CA GLU A 447 3.05 -32.77 -16.69
C GLU A 447 1.60 -33.16 -16.37
N HIS A 448 1.14 -32.87 -15.15
CA HIS A 448 -0.23 -33.16 -14.71
C HIS A 448 -1.21 -32.03 -15.04
N ALA A 449 -0.73 -30.88 -15.54
CA ALA A 449 -1.56 -29.73 -15.89
C ALA A 449 -2.09 -29.74 -17.33
N ASP A 450 -1.77 -30.73 -18.15
CA ASP A 450 -2.28 -30.80 -19.54
C ASP A 450 -3.80 -30.62 -19.67
N PRO A 451 -4.66 -31.28 -18.85
CA PRO A 451 -6.11 -31.06 -18.89
C PRO A 451 -6.51 -29.63 -18.50
N LEU A 452 -5.78 -29.04 -17.55
CA LEU A 452 -5.95 -27.67 -17.11
C LEU A 452 -5.62 -26.71 -18.25
N PHE A 453 -4.46 -26.84 -18.89
CA PHE A 453 -4.01 -25.97 -19.98
C PHE A 453 -4.94 -26.01 -21.19
N LYS A 454 -5.50 -27.18 -21.51
CA LYS A 454 -6.54 -27.31 -22.56
C LYS A 454 -7.80 -26.52 -22.20
N SER A 455 -8.28 -26.67 -20.97
CA SER A 455 -9.48 -25.98 -20.50
C SER A 455 -9.28 -24.46 -20.39
N ILE A 456 -8.09 -24.01 -19.94
CA ILE A 456 -7.69 -22.60 -19.91
C ILE A 456 -7.62 -22.01 -21.32
N SER A 457 -7.04 -22.76 -22.27
CA SER A 457 -6.95 -22.34 -23.68
C SER A 457 -8.33 -22.18 -24.30
N GLN A 458 -9.25 -23.13 -24.04
CA GLN A 458 -10.63 -23.01 -24.52
C GLN A 458 -11.34 -21.79 -23.91
N LEU A 459 -11.16 -21.54 -22.61
CA LEU A 459 -11.75 -20.35 -21.97
C LEU A 459 -11.20 -19.06 -22.58
N ARG A 460 -9.89 -19.01 -22.86
CA ARG A 460 -9.25 -17.86 -23.53
C ARG A 460 -9.88 -17.61 -24.90
N GLU A 461 -10.07 -18.65 -25.70
CA GLU A 461 -10.69 -18.54 -27.03
C GLU A 461 -12.15 -18.04 -26.93
N ASP A 462 -12.92 -18.59 -25.99
CA ASP A 462 -14.31 -18.18 -25.78
C ASP A 462 -14.42 -16.73 -25.27
N ILE A 463 -13.50 -16.32 -24.39
CA ILE A 463 -13.37 -14.92 -23.95
C ILE A 463 -13.04 -14.01 -25.14
N ALA A 464 -12.05 -14.37 -25.97
CA ALA A 464 -11.66 -13.58 -27.13
C ALA A 464 -12.81 -13.43 -28.14
N LEU A 465 -13.55 -14.52 -28.38
CA LEU A 465 -14.73 -14.51 -29.24
C LEU A 465 -15.83 -13.61 -28.67
N PHE A 466 -16.17 -13.74 -27.38
CA PHE A 466 -17.14 -12.88 -26.71
C PHE A 466 -16.76 -11.40 -26.80
N VAL A 467 -15.50 -11.07 -26.48
CA VAL A 467 -14.97 -9.70 -26.58
C VAL A 467 -15.07 -9.16 -28.00
N SER A 468 -14.80 -10.00 -29.02
CA SER A 468 -14.91 -9.59 -30.43
C SER A 468 -16.35 -9.22 -30.81
N TYR A 469 -17.34 -10.01 -30.38
CA TYR A 469 -18.75 -9.72 -30.64
C TYR A 469 -19.20 -8.41 -29.97
N VAL A 470 -18.81 -8.20 -28.71
CA VAL A 470 -19.16 -6.95 -28.02
C VAL A 470 -18.45 -5.74 -28.64
N ARG A 471 -17.21 -5.88 -29.11
CA ARG A 471 -16.50 -4.80 -29.84
C ARG A 471 -17.20 -4.45 -31.16
N ASN A 472 -17.65 -5.45 -31.92
CA ASN A 472 -18.40 -5.23 -33.15
C ASN A 472 -19.70 -4.46 -32.86
N MET A 473 -20.45 -4.88 -31.85
CA MET A 473 -21.65 -4.17 -31.39
C MET A 473 -21.33 -2.72 -30.98
N LEU A 474 -20.26 -2.49 -30.22
CA LEU A 474 -19.82 -1.13 -29.83
C LEU A 474 -19.38 -0.27 -31.03
N SER A 475 -18.91 -0.87 -32.12
CA SER A 475 -18.52 -0.15 -33.34
C SER A 475 -19.70 0.27 -34.21
N SER A 476 -20.87 -0.35 -34.02
CA SER A 476 -22.12 -0.01 -34.72
C SER A 476 -22.90 1.15 -34.07
N ILE A 477 -22.36 1.73 -33.00
CA ILE A 477 -22.98 2.86 -32.29
C ILE A 477 -22.69 4.15 -33.05
N GLY A 478 -23.72 4.98 -33.25
CA GLY A 478 -23.57 6.29 -33.89
C GLY A 478 -22.67 7.25 -33.09
N PRO A 479 -21.94 8.17 -33.76
CA PRO A 479 -21.01 9.09 -33.11
C PRO A 479 -21.66 9.96 -32.02
N GLU A 480 -22.97 10.24 -32.13
CA GLU A 480 -23.75 10.96 -31.14
C GLU A 480 -23.90 10.24 -29.79
N ASN A 481 -23.76 8.91 -29.76
CA ASN A 481 -23.96 8.07 -28.58
C ASN A 481 -22.66 7.48 -28.01
N GLU A 482 -21.50 7.78 -28.61
CA GLU A 482 -20.19 7.25 -28.17
C GLU A 482 -19.86 7.60 -26.71
N ASP A 483 -20.35 8.75 -26.25
CA ASP A 483 -20.13 9.27 -24.90
C ASP A 483 -21.18 8.82 -23.88
N ALA A 484 -22.15 7.99 -24.29
CA ALA A 484 -23.16 7.46 -23.38
C ALA A 484 -22.52 6.64 -22.24
N SER A 485 -23.07 6.79 -21.02
CA SER A 485 -22.55 6.10 -19.83
C SER A 485 -22.50 4.58 -20.00
N ALA A 486 -23.49 4.00 -20.67
CA ALA A 486 -23.57 2.56 -20.91
C ALA A 486 -22.43 2.06 -21.81
N VAL A 487 -22.11 2.82 -22.87
CA VAL A 487 -21.02 2.52 -23.82
C VAL A 487 -19.68 2.51 -23.12
N TRP A 488 -19.43 3.56 -22.34
CA TRP A 488 -18.19 3.67 -21.58
C TRP A 488 -18.05 2.54 -20.54
N GLU A 489 -19.11 2.22 -19.81
CA GLU A 489 -19.09 1.12 -18.82
C GLU A 489 -18.89 -0.25 -19.48
N CYS A 490 -19.54 -0.50 -20.62
CA CYS A 490 -19.37 -1.72 -21.40
C CYS A 490 -17.92 -1.89 -21.85
N LYS A 491 -17.28 -0.84 -22.41
CA LYS A 491 -15.86 -0.86 -22.80
C LYS A 491 -14.94 -1.27 -21.65
N GLN A 492 -15.22 -0.81 -20.43
CA GLN A 492 -14.39 -1.08 -19.25
C GLN A 492 -14.57 -2.49 -18.71
N ILE A 493 -15.81 -3.00 -18.71
CA ILE A 493 -16.09 -4.40 -18.36
C ILE A 493 -15.39 -5.34 -19.36
N ILE A 494 -15.45 -5.02 -20.66
CA ILE A 494 -14.77 -5.80 -21.70
C ILE A 494 -13.26 -5.79 -21.54
N ARG A 495 -12.64 -4.65 -21.21
CA ARG A 495 -11.20 -4.58 -20.90
C ARG A 495 -10.82 -5.49 -19.73
N ARG A 496 -11.64 -5.56 -18.67
CA ARG A 496 -11.41 -6.47 -17.54
C ARG A 496 -11.52 -7.93 -17.93
N ILE A 497 -12.51 -8.29 -18.73
CA ILE A 497 -12.70 -9.66 -19.24
C ILE A 497 -11.53 -10.06 -20.17
N GLU A 498 -11.05 -9.13 -21.01
CA GLU A 498 -9.86 -9.34 -21.82
C GLU A 498 -8.61 -9.56 -20.96
N GLY A 499 -8.44 -8.80 -19.86
CA GLY A 499 -7.38 -9.03 -18.87
C GLY A 499 -7.42 -10.43 -18.25
N MET A 500 -8.62 -10.98 -18.00
CA MET A 500 -8.76 -12.39 -17.58
C MET A 500 -8.29 -13.36 -18.67
N GLY A 501 -8.55 -13.06 -19.94
CA GLY A 501 -8.04 -13.83 -21.08
C GLY A 501 -6.50 -13.78 -21.21
N ILE A 502 -5.89 -12.63 -20.89
CA ILE A 502 -4.42 -12.49 -20.81
C ILE A 502 -3.87 -13.37 -19.69
N LEU A 503 -4.49 -13.35 -18.51
CA LEU A 503 -4.09 -14.23 -17.41
C LEU A 503 -4.19 -15.72 -17.81
N CYS A 504 -5.26 -16.12 -18.50
CA CYS A 504 -5.37 -17.46 -19.07
C CYS A 504 -4.17 -17.79 -19.99
N ASN A 505 -3.77 -16.87 -20.87
CA ASN A 505 -2.60 -17.06 -21.71
C ASN A 505 -1.30 -17.20 -20.89
N ASN A 506 -1.12 -16.38 -19.86
CA ASN A 506 0.06 -16.43 -18.99
C ASN A 506 0.18 -17.76 -18.25
N PHE A 507 -0.94 -18.37 -17.85
CA PHE A 507 -0.95 -19.72 -17.26
C PHE A 507 -0.45 -20.79 -18.24
N VAL A 508 -0.81 -20.70 -19.53
CA VAL A 508 -0.35 -21.64 -20.56
C VAL A 508 1.13 -21.41 -20.89
N SER A 509 1.52 -20.14 -21.01
CA SER A 509 2.91 -19.70 -21.30
C SER A 509 3.72 -19.42 -20.03
N TRP A 510 3.43 -20.10 -18.91
CA TRP A 510 4.02 -19.75 -17.60
C TRP A 510 5.56 -19.77 -17.59
N ARG A 511 6.18 -20.59 -18.46
CA ARG A 511 7.64 -20.67 -18.63
C ARG A 511 8.27 -19.38 -19.17
N GLU A 512 7.50 -18.54 -19.86
CA GLU A 512 7.95 -17.22 -20.33
C GLU A 512 8.04 -16.18 -19.19
N TYR A 513 7.52 -16.52 -18.00
CA TYR A 513 7.46 -15.65 -16.83
C TYR A 513 8.23 -16.24 -15.63
N PRO A 514 9.57 -16.38 -15.71
CA PRO A 514 10.38 -17.02 -14.65
C PRO A 514 10.38 -16.24 -13.33
N ASP A 515 10.11 -14.94 -13.37
CA ASP A 515 9.99 -14.06 -12.20
C ASP A 515 8.55 -14.01 -11.65
N SER A 516 7.66 -14.92 -12.06
CA SER A 516 6.28 -15.03 -11.57
C SER A 516 5.99 -16.41 -10.99
N VAL A 517 5.07 -16.46 -10.03
CA VAL A 517 4.56 -17.68 -9.42
C VAL A 517 3.10 -17.85 -9.84
N PHE A 518 2.76 -19.04 -10.35
CA PHE A 518 1.42 -19.40 -10.80
C PHE A 518 0.86 -20.54 -9.96
N TRP A 519 -0.35 -20.39 -9.43
CA TRP A 519 -1.00 -21.45 -8.67
C TRP A 519 -2.52 -21.38 -8.73
N LEU A 520 -3.13 -22.49 -8.32
CA LEU A 520 -4.54 -22.63 -8.07
C LEU A 520 -4.79 -22.58 -6.56
N GLU A 521 -5.81 -21.86 -6.13
CA GLU A 521 -6.25 -21.80 -4.73
C GLU A 521 -7.70 -22.28 -4.62
N LYS A 522 -7.93 -23.24 -3.71
CA LYS A 522 -9.24 -23.81 -3.39
C LYS A 522 -9.80 -23.14 -2.14
N ARG A 523 -11.00 -22.57 -2.26
CA ARG A 523 -11.69 -21.91 -1.15
C ARG A 523 -13.03 -22.58 -0.85
N LYS A 524 -13.28 -22.84 0.43
CA LYS A 524 -14.58 -23.33 0.91
C LYS A 524 -15.58 -22.18 1.01
N LEU A 525 -16.77 -22.37 0.47
CA LEU A 525 -17.88 -21.42 0.52
C LEU A 525 -18.78 -21.70 1.74
N SER A 526 -19.58 -20.71 2.12
CA SER A 526 -20.50 -20.80 3.27
C SER A 526 -21.54 -21.91 3.14
N ASN A 527 -21.93 -22.26 1.91
CA ASN A 527 -22.82 -23.37 1.59
C ASN A 527 -22.11 -24.75 1.61
N GLY A 528 -20.83 -24.80 1.97
CA GLY A 528 -20.04 -26.02 2.07
C GLY A 528 -19.40 -26.50 0.76
N THR A 529 -19.69 -25.87 -0.39
CA THR A 529 -19.04 -26.21 -1.66
C THR A 529 -17.66 -25.53 -1.80
N PHE A 530 -16.88 -25.97 -2.78
CA PHE A 530 -15.56 -25.39 -3.07
C PHE A 530 -15.58 -24.60 -4.38
N THR A 531 -14.71 -23.60 -4.47
CA THR A 531 -14.42 -22.82 -5.67
C THR A 531 -12.91 -22.78 -5.87
N ALA A 532 -12.45 -22.72 -7.12
CA ALA A 532 -11.05 -22.54 -7.44
C ALA A 532 -10.79 -21.14 -7.99
N SER A 533 -9.61 -20.59 -7.67
CA SER A 533 -9.08 -19.37 -8.25
C SER A 533 -7.68 -19.58 -8.79
N PHE A 534 -7.35 -18.85 -9.84
CA PHE A 534 -6.11 -18.90 -10.60
C PHE A 534 -5.35 -17.63 -10.30
N ILE A 535 -4.15 -17.74 -9.76
CA ILE A 535 -3.39 -16.58 -9.28
C ILE A 535 -2.02 -16.55 -9.93
N GLN A 536 -1.62 -15.37 -10.42
CA GLN A 536 -0.27 -15.03 -10.86
C GLN A 536 0.26 -13.92 -9.96
N THR A 537 1.44 -14.09 -9.37
CA THR A 537 2.09 -13.05 -8.56
C THR A 537 3.57 -12.93 -8.90
N PRO A 538 4.17 -11.72 -8.85
CA PRO A 538 5.62 -11.59 -8.99
C PRO A 538 6.34 -12.30 -7.84
N LEU A 539 7.42 -13.03 -8.18
CA LEU A 539 8.29 -13.69 -7.20
C LEU A 539 9.03 -12.67 -6.33
N ASP A 540 9.44 -11.55 -6.93
CA ASP A 540 10.21 -10.49 -6.31
C ASP A 540 9.69 -9.11 -6.75
N ILE A 541 9.33 -8.28 -5.77
CA ILE A 541 8.84 -6.91 -5.96
C ILE A 541 9.93 -5.85 -5.81
N SER A 542 11.14 -6.25 -5.39
CA SER A 542 12.25 -5.37 -5.03
C SER A 542 12.66 -4.42 -6.17
N LYS A 543 12.71 -4.93 -7.42
CA LYS A 543 13.04 -4.13 -8.62
C LYS A 543 11.98 -3.07 -8.91
N THR A 544 10.71 -3.47 -8.88
CA THR A 544 9.56 -2.57 -9.12
C THR A 544 9.49 -1.49 -8.05
N MET A 545 9.72 -1.85 -6.79
CA MET A 545 9.77 -0.92 -5.68
C MET A 545 10.94 0.06 -5.79
N ASN A 546 12.13 -0.38 -6.23
CA ASN A 546 13.24 0.53 -6.46
C ASN A 546 12.89 1.56 -7.55
N ALA A 547 12.48 1.10 -8.72
CA ALA A 547 12.14 1.97 -9.86
C ALA A 547 10.95 2.90 -9.57
N GLY A 548 10.00 2.46 -8.75
CA GLY A 548 8.78 3.21 -8.44
C GLY A 548 8.85 4.11 -7.20
N VAL A 549 9.75 3.81 -6.25
CA VAL A 549 9.80 4.47 -4.94
C VAL A 549 11.19 4.98 -4.62
N PHE A 550 12.17 4.10 -4.49
CA PHE A 550 13.47 4.48 -3.90
C PHE A 550 14.33 5.32 -4.84
N GLU A 551 14.29 5.02 -6.14
CA GLU A 551 15.00 5.78 -7.17
C GLU A 551 14.35 7.16 -7.44
N PRO A 552 13.05 7.28 -7.76
CA PRO A 552 12.45 8.56 -8.19
C PRO A 552 12.15 9.54 -7.06
N MET A 553 11.89 9.07 -5.84
CA MET A 553 11.61 9.98 -4.71
C MET A 553 12.90 10.66 -4.26
N GLU A 554 12.86 11.89 -3.76
CA GLU A 554 14.03 12.54 -3.17
C GLU A 554 14.30 11.99 -1.76
N SER A 555 13.27 11.80 -0.93
CA SER A 555 13.41 11.20 0.40
C SER A 555 12.36 10.14 0.68
N VAL A 556 12.78 9.04 1.30
CA VAL A 556 11.89 7.96 1.73
C VAL A 556 12.19 7.65 3.19
N VAL A 557 11.19 7.65 4.05
CA VAL A 557 11.34 7.24 5.47
C VAL A 557 10.52 5.99 5.70
N CYS A 558 11.18 4.88 5.97
CA CYS A 558 10.55 3.62 6.33
C CYS A 558 10.69 3.40 7.84
N THR A 559 9.58 3.36 8.57
CA THR A 559 9.58 3.11 10.01
C THR A 559 8.59 2.02 10.41
N SER A 560 8.98 1.21 11.38
CA SER A 560 8.18 0.11 11.92
C SER A 560 8.76 -0.32 13.27
N ALA A 561 7.94 -1.00 14.09
CA ALA A 561 8.44 -1.59 15.34
C ALA A 561 9.35 -2.82 15.13
N THR A 562 9.30 -3.39 13.93
CA THR A 562 9.95 -4.64 13.56
C THR A 562 10.41 -4.56 12.11
N LEU A 563 11.70 -4.32 11.87
CA LEU A 563 12.33 -4.35 10.55
C LEU A 563 13.57 -5.23 10.52
N ARG A 564 14.26 -5.39 11.66
CA ARG A 564 15.47 -6.19 11.77
C ARG A 564 15.15 -7.64 12.10
N THR A 565 16.02 -8.52 11.60
CA THR A 565 16.14 -9.89 12.10
C THR A 565 17.49 -10.02 12.79
N GLY A 566 17.48 -10.32 14.08
CA GLY A 566 18.68 -10.20 14.92
C GLY A 566 19.20 -8.75 14.90
N ASN A 567 20.39 -8.53 14.34
CA ASN A 567 21.04 -7.22 14.30
C ASN A 567 21.15 -6.61 12.88
N SER A 568 20.41 -7.13 11.89
CA SER A 568 20.52 -6.70 10.48
C SER A 568 19.19 -6.29 9.86
N PHE A 569 19.22 -5.21 9.07
CA PHE A 569 18.13 -4.77 8.18
C PHE A 569 18.16 -5.43 6.80
N SER A 570 19.19 -6.25 6.50
CA SER A 570 19.41 -6.82 5.17
C SER A 570 18.24 -7.64 4.65
N TYR A 571 17.58 -8.40 5.53
CA TYR A 571 16.43 -9.23 5.18
C TYR A 571 15.28 -8.40 4.60
N TRP A 572 14.83 -7.38 5.33
CA TRP A 572 13.74 -6.51 4.88
C TRP A 572 14.17 -5.60 3.72
N SER A 573 15.38 -5.03 3.77
CA SER A 573 15.87 -4.08 2.77
C SER A 573 16.07 -4.74 1.39
N GLY A 574 16.49 -6.01 1.35
CA GLY A 574 16.65 -6.75 0.11
C GLY A 574 15.32 -7.05 -0.57
N ARG A 575 14.30 -7.41 0.22
CA ARG A 575 12.97 -7.80 -0.28
C ARG A 575 12.12 -6.61 -0.73
N THR A 576 12.30 -5.47 -0.07
CA THR A 576 11.59 -4.24 -0.43
C THR A 576 12.27 -3.47 -1.55
N GLY A 577 13.54 -3.73 -1.86
CA GLY A 577 14.27 -3.05 -2.93
C GLY A 577 15.14 -1.88 -2.48
N VAL A 578 15.22 -1.60 -1.17
CA VAL A 578 16.10 -0.54 -0.63
C VAL A 578 17.57 -0.79 -0.98
N LEU A 579 18.01 -2.06 -1.03
CA LEU A 579 19.41 -2.40 -1.33
C LEU A 579 19.84 -2.11 -2.78
N PHE A 580 18.92 -1.75 -3.68
CA PHE A 580 19.27 -1.27 -5.02
C PHE A 580 19.72 0.20 -5.03
N ALA A 581 19.36 0.96 -3.99
CA ALA A 581 19.83 2.34 -3.86
C ALA A 581 21.31 2.40 -3.46
N GLU A 582 21.96 3.52 -3.80
CA GLU A 582 23.35 3.81 -3.41
C GLU A 582 23.49 3.79 -1.89
N LYS A 583 24.58 3.20 -1.38
CA LYS A 583 24.78 2.99 0.07
C LYS A 583 24.82 4.31 0.83
N GLU A 584 25.39 5.35 0.23
CA GLU A 584 25.52 6.70 0.77
C GLU A 584 24.15 7.36 0.99
N ARG A 585 23.15 6.91 0.23
CA ARG A 585 21.77 7.38 0.33
C ARG A 585 21.00 6.70 1.46
N ILE A 586 21.45 5.54 1.95
CA ILE A 586 20.74 4.77 2.96
C ILE A 586 21.21 5.18 4.37
N LEU A 587 20.27 5.62 5.21
CA LEU A 587 20.48 5.90 6.62
C LEU A 587 19.65 4.94 7.46
N SER A 588 20.28 4.13 8.30
CA SER A 588 19.58 3.18 9.17
C SER A 588 19.76 3.51 10.65
N GLY A 589 18.79 3.11 11.48
CA GLY A 589 18.81 3.37 12.92
C GLY A 589 17.85 2.48 13.70
N VAL A 590 18.21 2.17 14.94
CA VAL A 590 17.40 1.40 15.88
C VAL A 590 17.11 2.24 17.11
N PHE A 591 15.83 2.46 17.39
CA PHE A 591 15.34 3.27 18.50
C PHE A 591 14.57 2.36 19.45
N ALA A 592 15.22 1.97 20.55
CA ALA A 592 14.66 1.06 21.53
C ALA A 592 13.40 1.65 22.18
N SER A 593 12.46 0.77 22.52
CA SER A 593 11.26 1.17 23.26
C SER A 593 11.65 1.69 24.66
N PRO A 594 11.03 2.78 25.14
CA PRO A 594 11.31 3.33 26.45
C PRO A 594 10.64 2.53 27.60
N PHE A 595 9.81 1.52 27.30
CA PHE A 595 9.04 0.83 28.34
C PHE A 595 9.92 -0.08 29.21
N PRO A 596 9.59 -0.22 30.51
CA PRO A 596 10.38 -1.00 31.46
C PRO A 596 10.12 -2.52 31.34
N TYR A 597 10.41 -3.12 30.18
CA TYR A 597 10.15 -4.55 29.91
C TYR A 597 10.74 -5.49 30.98
N LYS A 598 11.95 -5.19 31.46
CA LYS A 598 12.64 -5.98 32.48
C LYS A 598 11.90 -6.03 33.83
N GLN A 599 11.09 -5.01 34.13
CA GLN A 599 10.34 -4.94 35.38
C GLN A 599 8.89 -5.40 35.18
N ASN A 600 8.30 -5.05 34.04
CA ASN A 600 6.85 -5.14 33.84
C ASN A 600 6.40 -6.28 32.91
N LEU A 601 7.33 -6.98 32.26
CA LEU A 601 6.98 -8.08 31.36
C LEU A 601 7.68 -9.38 31.77
N LEU A 602 6.87 -10.43 31.93
CA LEU A 602 7.31 -11.81 32.14
C LEU A 602 7.15 -12.62 30.84
N LEU A 603 8.26 -13.03 30.22
CA LEU A 603 8.25 -14.05 29.18
C LEU A 603 8.35 -15.43 29.83
N SER A 604 7.35 -16.27 29.61
CA SER A 604 7.27 -17.59 30.21
C SER A 604 7.10 -18.68 29.16
N VAL A 605 7.81 -19.79 29.34
CA VAL A 605 7.79 -20.93 28.41
C VAL A 605 7.90 -22.21 29.24
N PRO A 606 6.83 -23.00 29.33
CA PRO A 606 6.93 -24.27 30.03
C PRO A 606 7.93 -25.23 29.37
N VAL A 607 8.73 -25.95 30.17
CA VAL A 607 9.81 -26.84 29.67
C VAL A 607 9.35 -28.27 29.39
N ASP A 608 8.25 -28.67 30.03
CA ASP A 608 7.59 -29.98 30.01
C ASP A 608 6.48 -30.11 28.95
N ILE A 609 6.33 -29.11 28.07
CA ILE A 609 5.37 -29.13 26.97
C ILE A 609 5.73 -30.21 25.94
N PRO A 610 4.75 -30.99 25.45
CA PRO A 610 4.90 -31.79 24.24
C PRO A 610 5.40 -30.97 23.06
N PHE A 611 6.08 -31.58 22.10
CA PHE A 611 6.40 -30.86 20.86
C PHE A 611 5.10 -30.57 20.08
N PRO A 612 5.00 -29.45 19.33
CA PRO A 612 3.83 -29.18 18.49
C PRO A 612 3.53 -30.23 17.42
N SER A 613 4.47 -31.16 17.17
CA SER A 613 4.30 -32.33 16.29
C SER A 613 3.65 -33.53 16.97
N ASP A 614 3.54 -33.52 18.31
CA ASP A 614 3.04 -34.65 19.09
C ASP A 614 1.51 -34.67 19.07
N ARG A 615 0.90 -35.86 18.93
CA ARG A 615 -0.58 -36.01 18.89
C ARG A 615 -1.27 -35.53 20.16
N ASN A 616 -0.57 -35.59 21.30
CA ASN A 616 -1.09 -35.17 22.60
C ASN A 616 -0.95 -33.65 22.83
N PHE A 617 -0.35 -32.91 21.90
CA PHE A 617 -0.14 -31.46 22.06
C PHE A 617 -1.46 -30.69 22.13
N GLN A 618 -2.41 -30.97 21.22
CA GLN A 618 -3.68 -30.25 21.16
C GLN A 618 -4.52 -30.44 22.45
N PRO A 619 -4.79 -31.67 22.94
CA PRO A 619 -5.51 -31.85 24.21
C PRO A 619 -4.78 -31.20 25.40
N TRP A 620 -3.45 -31.34 25.47
CA TRP A 620 -2.67 -30.73 26.55
C TRP A 620 -2.76 -29.19 26.52
N MET A 621 -2.66 -28.60 25.33
CA MET A 621 -2.74 -27.16 25.13
C MET A 621 -4.13 -26.61 25.50
N GLU A 622 -5.19 -27.38 25.25
CA GLU A 622 -6.56 -27.00 25.62
C GLU A 622 -6.71 -26.77 27.13
N ASP A 623 -6.20 -27.71 27.93
CA ASP A 623 -6.21 -27.59 29.40
C ASP A 623 -5.21 -26.53 29.90
N ALA A 624 -4.07 -26.39 29.21
CA ALA A 624 -3.06 -25.40 29.54
C ALA A 624 -3.57 -23.96 29.36
N VAL A 625 -4.25 -23.67 28.23
CA VAL A 625 -4.83 -22.36 27.95
C VAL A 625 -5.85 -21.99 29.02
N ILE A 626 -6.74 -22.90 29.42
CA ILE A 626 -7.72 -22.64 30.50
C ILE A 626 -7.02 -22.28 31.81
N SER A 627 -5.97 -23.03 32.18
CA SER A 627 -5.23 -22.81 33.43
C SER A 627 -4.50 -21.46 33.45
N LEU A 628 -3.97 -21.04 32.30
CA LEU A 628 -3.31 -19.75 32.12
C LEU A 628 -4.31 -18.58 32.13
N VAL A 629 -5.45 -18.71 31.44
CA VAL A 629 -6.52 -17.69 31.46
C VAL A 629 -7.09 -17.50 32.87
N ARG A 630 -7.17 -18.56 33.66
CA ARG A 630 -7.51 -18.47 35.10
C ARG A 630 -6.43 -17.74 35.90
N ALA A 631 -5.15 -17.93 35.58
CA ALA A 631 -4.06 -17.24 36.27
C ALA A 631 -4.08 -15.73 36.05
N SER A 632 -4.59 -15.25 34.91
CA SER A 632 -4.79 -13.83 34.62
C SER A 632 -6.19 -13.31 34.97
N ASN A 633 -7.11 -14.17 35.44
CA ASN A 633 -8.53 -13.86 35.71
C ASN A 633 -9.23 -13.26 34.48
N GLY A 634 -9.14 -13.94 33.33
CA GLY A 634 -9.45 -13.32 32.04
C GLY A 634 -8.31 -12.41 31.60
N ARG A 635 -8.60 -11.27 30.97
CA ARG A 635 -7.59 -10.30 30.50
C ARG A 635 -6.56 -10.91 29.57
N ALA A 636 -6.97 -11.90 28.78
CA ALA A 636 -6.08 -12.73 28.01
C ALA A 636 -6.38 -12.65 26.51
N LEU A 637 -5.32 -12.57 25.70
CA LEU A 637 -5.36 -12.73 24.26
C LEU A 637 -4.63 -14.02 23.89
N VAL A 638 -5.36 -14.98 23.31
CA VAL A 638 -4.82 -16.27 22.89
C VAL A 638 -4.65 -16.28 21.38
N LEU A 639 -3.42 -16.42 20.93
CA LEU A 639 -2.99 -16.33 19.54
C LEU A 639 -2.68 -17.71 18.97
N PHE A 640 -3.42 -18.10 17.93
CA PHE A 640 -3.33 -19.38 17.24
C PHE A 640 -2.75 -19.23 15.83
N THR A 641 -1.98 -20.23 15.40
CA THR A 641 -1.49 -20.33 14.02
C THR A 641 -2.45 -21.12 13.10
N SER A 642 -3.59 -21.62 13.62
CA SER A 642 -4.61 -22.30 12.81
C SER A 642 -6.03 -22.11 13.36
N TYR A 643 -7.00 -21.97 12.45
CA TYR A 643 -8.41 -21.82 12.80
C TYR A 643 -9.02 -23.07 13.45
N ASP A 644 -8.53 -24.25 13.08
CA ASP A 644 -8.98 -25.52 13.67
C ASP A 644 -8.60 -25.58 15.15
N SER A 645 -7.32 -25.32 15.46
CA SER A 645 -6.82 -25.31 16.84
C SER A 645 -7.55 -24.27 17.69
N LEU A 646 -7.75 -23.06 17.13
CA LEU A 646 -8.56 -22.01 17.75
C LEU A 646 -9.98 -22.50 18.06
N SER A 647 -10.63 -23.16 17.10
CA SER A 647 -12.02 -23.61 17.25
C SER A 647 -12.16 -24.69 18.32
N TYR A 648 -11.31 -25.72 18.29
CA TYR A 648 -11.32 -26.79 19.30
C TYR A 648 -11.06 -26.24 20.71
N THR A 649 -10.04 -25.40 20.88
CA THR A 649 -9.72 -24.83 22.18
C THR A 649 -10.80 -23.86 22.68
N CYS A 650 -11.39 -23.05 21.80
CA CYS A 650 -12.49 -22.17 22.17
C CYS A 650 -13.74 -22.96 22.64
N GLU A 651 -14.09 -24.05 21.95
CA GLU A 651 -15.21 -24.91 22.35
C GLU A 651 -14.97 -25.58 23.71
N HIS A 652 -13.74 -26.01 23.99
CA HIS A 652 -13.35 -26.53 25.30
C HIS A 652 -13.44 -25.46 26.38
N ALA A 653 -12.88 -24.27 26.13
CA ALA A 653 -12.89 -23.14 27.04
C ALA A 653 -14.31 -22.67 27.41
N ARG A 654 -15.25 -22.68 26.45
CA ARG A 654 -16.67 -22.31 26.66
C ARG A 654 -17.42 -23.20 27.62
N LYS A 655 -16.99 -24.45 27.81
CA LYS A 655 -17.61 -25.38 28.78
C LYS A 655 -17.26 -25.01 30.22
N VAL A 656 -16.15 -24.29 30.41
CA VAL A 656 -15.51 -24.09 31.72
C VAL A 656 -15.53 -22.62 32.14
N LEU A 657 -14.93 -21.73 31.35
CA LEU A 657 -14.65 -20.33 31.72
C LEU A 657 -15.90 -19.47 31.98
N PRO A 658 -17.00 -19.57 31.21
CA PRO A 658 -18.20 -18.76 31.48
C PRO A 658 -18.85 -19.05 32.84
N ARG A 659 -18.69 -20.26 33.38
CA ARG A 659 -19.17 -20.62 34.73
C ARG A 659 -18.38 -19.93 35.84
N GLU A 660 -17.18 -19.47 35.51
CA GLU A 660 -16.25 -18.75 36.39
C GLU A 660 -16.33 -17.23 36.17
N GLY A 661 -17.28 -16.75 35.35
CA GLY A 661 -17.47 -15.33 35.07
C GLY A 661 -16.52 -14.75 34.01
N ILE A 662 -15.83 -15.59 33.23
CA ILE A 662 -14.89 -15.17 32.17
C ILE A 662 -15.53 -15.38 30.79
N PRO A 663 -15.97 -14.30 30.09
CA PRO A 663 -16.56 -14.41 28.76
C PRO A 663 -15.53 -14.80 27.70
N VAL A 664 -15.93 -15.69 26.79
CA VAL A 664 -15.05 -16.23 25.73
C VAL A 664 -15.44 -15.65 24.37
N LEU A 665 -14.60 -14.74 23.88
CA LEU A 665 -14.74 -14.10 22.59
C LEU A 665 -13.92 -14.86 21.54
N LYS A 666 -14.51 -15.10 20.36
CA LYS A 666 -13.87 -15.87 19.28
C LYS A 666 -13.84 -15.07 17.99
N GLN A 667 -12.68 -15.01 17.35
CA GLN A 667 -12.59 -14.47 15.99
C GLN A 667 -13.46 -15.26 15.00
N GLY A 668 -14.18 -14.53 14.15
CA GLY A 668 -15.04 -15.07 13.10
C GLY A 668 -16.53 -15.12 13.46
N GLU A 669 -16.89 -14.83 14.71
CA GLU A 669 -18.29 -14.73 15.14
C GLU A 669 -18.86 -13.32 14.98
N GLU A 670 -18.02 -12.30 15.10
CA GLU A 670 -18.36 -10.89 14.89
C GLU A 670 -17.32 -10.22 13.99
N ASP A 671 -17.66 -9.03 13.49
CA ASP A 671 -16.69 -8.16 12.84
C ASP A 671 -15.54 -7.81 13.81
N ARG A 672 -14.33 -7.73 13.26
CA ARG A 672 -13.09 -7.49 14.00
C ARG A 672 -13.17 -6.25 14.91
N PHE A 673 -13.78 -5.17 14.44
CA PHE A 673 -13.87 -3.93 15.21
C PHE A 673 -14.75 -4.10 16.45
N ARG A 674 -15.94 -4.72 16.29
CA ARG A 674 -16.87 -4.97 17.39
C ARG A 674 -16.28 -5.93 18.42
N LEU A 675 -15.62 -6.99 17.96
CA LEU A 675 -14.97 -7.96 18.84
C LEU A 675 -13.91 -7.29 19.72
N LEU A 676 -13.13 -6.36 19.15
CA LEU A 676 -12.15 -5.58 19.91
C LEU A 676 -12.81 -4.59 20.88
N GLU A 677 -13.89 -3.93 20.48
CA GLU A 677 -14.65 -3.04 21.38
C GLU A 677 -15.27 -3.81 22.55
N HIS A 678 -15.81 -5.00 22.31
CA HIS A 678 -16.30 -5.89 23.37
C HIS A 678 -15.16 -6.29 24.31
N PHE A 679 -14.05 -6.76 23.76
CA PHE A 679 -12.87 -7.14 24.55
C PHE A 679 -12.29 -5.97 25.36
N LYS A 680 -12.32 -4.74 24.83
CA LYS A 680 -11.87 -3.55 25.57
C LYS A 680 -12.79 -3.22 26.74
N LYS A 681 -14.12 -3.29 26.54
CA LYS A 681 -15.13 -2.96 27.53
C LYS A 681 -15.19 -4.00 28.65
N ASP A 682 -15.07 -5.27 28.30
CA ASP A 682 -15.13 -6.38 29.24
C ASP A 682 -13.74 -6.81 29.70
N LYS A 683 -13.35 -6.29 30.86
CA LYS A 683 -12.01 -6.50 31.44
C LYS A 683 -11.74 -7.96 31.78
N GLU A 684 -12.73 -8.76 32.14
CA GLU A 684 -12.51 -10.14 32.60
C GLU A 684 -12.71 -11.18 31.47
N SER A 685 -12.70 -10.72 30.22
CA SER A 685 -12.88 -11.58 29.05
C SER A 685 -11.57 -12.17 28.51
N VAL A 686 -11.71 -13.18 27.65
CA VAL A 686 -10.61 -13.76 26.86
C VAL A 686 -10.95 -13.72 25.38
N LEU A 687 -9.99 -13.30 24.56
CA LEU A 687 -10.13 -13.26 23.11
C LEU A 687 -9.26 -14.34 22.45
N PHE A 688 -9.91 -15.21 21.68
CA PHE A 688 -9.28 -16.25 20.86
C PHE A 688 -9.17 -15.77 19.41
N ALA A 689 -7.95 -15.62 18.90
CA ALA A 689 -7.70 -15.05 17.57
C ALA A 689 -6.53 -15.71 16.83
N THR A 690 -6.50 -15.57 15.51
CA THR A 690 -5.40 -16.01 14.63
C THR A 690 -4.47 -14.85 14.26
N ASP A 691 -3.48 -15.12 13.40
CA ASP A 691 -2.48 -14.20 12.84
C ASP A 691 -3.02 -12.80 12.47
N SER A 692 -4.25 -12.69 11.98
CA SER A 692 -4.86 -11.39 11.66
C SER A 692 -5.02 -10.41 12.84
N PHE A 693 -4.98 -10.88 14.09
CA PHE A 693 -5.00 -10.04 15.31
C PHE A 693 -3.60 -9.74 15.85
N TRP A 694 -2.54 -10.25 15.21
CA TRP A 694 -1.16 -9.98 15.60
C TRP A 694 -0.72 -8.57 15.23
N GLU A 695 -1.39 -7.92 14.27
CA GLU A 695 -1.16 -6.55 13.81
C GLU A 695 -2.36 -5.63 14.12
N GLY A 696 -2.15 -4.34 14.38
CA GLY A 696 -3.24 -3.34 14.43
C GLY A 696 -4.25 -3.42 15.59
N VAL A 697 -4.05 -4.28 16.59
CA VAL A 697 -4.89 -4.33 17.81
C VAL A 697 -4.27 -3.47 18.93
N ASP A 698 -4.98 -2.42 19.36
CA ASP A 698 -4.61 -1.56 20.48
C ASP A 698 -5.65 -1.68 21.60
N VAL A 699 -5.32 -2.44 22.65
CA VAL A 699 -6.14 -2.64 23.85
C VAL A 699 -5.36 -2.06 25.03
N PRO A 700 -5.58 -0.79 25.40
CA PRO A 700 -4.84 -0.17 26.48
C PRO A 700 -5.32 -0.64 27.86
N GLY A 701 -4.39 -0.81 28.80
CA GLY A 701 -4.67 -0.94 30.23
C GLY A 701 -5.05 -2.34 30.71
N GLU A 702 -5.87 -2.40 31.76
CA GLU A 702 -6.17 -3.62 32.53
C GLU A 702 -6.85 -4.74 31.73
N SER A 703 -7.48 -4.44 30.58
CA SER A 703 -8.22 -5.43 29.79
C SER A 703 -7.30 -6.46 29.10
N LEU A 704 -5.99 -6.21 28.99
CA LEU A 704 -5.03 -7.16 28.45
C LEU A 704 -3.77 -7.22 29.33
N SER A 705 -3.63 -8.30 30.09
CA SER A 705 -2.49 -8.55 30.98
C SER A 705 -1.74 -9.86 30.66
N HIS A 706 -2.31 -10.67 29.76
CA HIS A 706 -1.70 -11.94 29.37
C HIS A 706 -1.84 -12.19 27.87
N VAL A 707 -0.73 -12.36 27.17
CA VAL A 707 -0.72 -12.84 25.79
C VAL A 707 -0.23 -14.29 25.79
N ILE A 708 -1.04 -15.20 25.23
CA ILE A 708 -0.72 -16.62 25.12
C ILE A 708 -0.48 -16.94 23.64
N ILE A 709 0.75 -17.28 23.28
CA ILE A 709 1.14 -17.69 21.94
C ILE A 709 1.21 -19.21 21.94
N VAL A 710 0.23 -19.86 21.32
CA VAL A 710 0.13 -21.32 21.43
C VAL A 710 1.21 -22.06 20.64
N LYS A 711 1.74 -21.45 19.58
CA LYS A 711 2.77 -22.03 18.70
C LYS A 711 3.58 -20.92 18.05
N LEU A 712 4.86 -21.16 17.78
CA LEU A 712 5.66 -20.21 17.02
C LEU A 712 5.06 -20.00 15.61
N PRO A 713 4.94 -18.75 15.14
CA PRO A 713 4.22 -18.36 13.92
C PRO A 713 5.05 -18.62 12.66
N PHE A 714 5.40 -19.89 12.43
CA PHE A 714 6.00 -20.26 11.16
C PHE A 714 4.93 -20.28 10.08
N GLY A 715 5.19 -19.54 8.99
CA GLY A 715 4.36 -19.57 7.79
C GLY A 715 4.16 -20.99 7.26
N VAL A 716 3.06 -21.19 6.53
CA VAL A 716 2.71 -22.49 5.98
C VAL A 716 3.66 -22.82 4.83
N PRO A 717 4.46 -23.90 4.88
CA PRO A 717 5.42 -24.21 3.81
C PRO A 717 4.76 -24.52 2.46
N SER A 718 3.48 -24.90 2.46
CA SER A 718 2.69 -25.12 1.26
C SER A 718 2.21 -23.83 0.61
N ASP A 719 2.41 -22.66 1.25
CA ASP A 719 2.13 -21.38 0.60
C ASP A 719 2.96 -21.27 -0.70
N PRO A 720 2.31 -21.06 -1.86
CA PRO A 720 2.99 -21.09 -3.15
C PRO A 720 4.10 -20.04 -3.30
N VAL A 721 3.91 -18.85 -2.73
CA VAL A 721 4.89 -17.76 -2.79
C VAL A 721 6.07 -18.08 -1.88
N PHE A 722 5.80 -18.57 -0.67
CA PHE A 722 6.81 -19.03 0.27
C PHE A 722 7.66 -20.16 -0.31
N ALA A 723 7.02 -21.15 -0.94
CA ALA A 723 7.68 -22.28 -1.59
C ALA A 723 8.58 -21.81 -2.75
N ALA A 724 8.06 -20.95 -3.64
CA ALA A 724 8.84 -20.41 -4.75
C ALA A 724 10.05 -19.57 -4.28
N LYS A 725 9.86 -18.78 -3.22
CA LYS A 725 10.96 -18.03 -2.59
C LYS A 725 11.99 -18.97 -1.95
N SER A 726 11.53 -20.05 -1.31
CA SER A 726 12.42 -21.06 -0.72
C SER A 726 13.28 -21.73 -1.79
N GLU A 727 12.69 -22.14 -2.90
CA GLU A 727 13.42 -22.73 -4.04
C GLU A 727 14.44 -21.77 -4.64
N SER A 728 14.10 -20.47 -4.76
CA SER A 728 15.02 -19.44 -5.23
C SER A 728 16.25 -19.31 -4.31
N ILE A 729 16.04 -19.40 -2.99
CA ILE A 729 17.12 -19.38 -1.99
C ILE A 729 17.98 -20.64 -2.10
N GLU A 730 17.38 -21.82 -2.26
CA GLU A 730 18.12 -23.08 -2.43
C GLU A 730 18.96 -23.07 -3.71
N LYS A 731 18.42 -22.56 -4.83
CA LYS A 731 19.12 -22.45 -6.11
C LYS A 731 20.40 -21.60 -6.02
N ARG A 732 20.41 -20.58 -5.16
CA ARG A 732 21.62 -19.78 -4.88
C ARG A 732 22.50 -20.34 -3.75
N GLY A 733 22.23 -21.56 -3.27
CA GLY A 733 23.00 -22.24 -2.23
C GLY A 733 22.72 -21.79 -0.79
N GLY A 734 21.63 -21.05 -0.58
CA GLY A 734 21.20 -20.57 0.74
C GLY A 734 20.34 -21.58 1.51
N ASN A 735 20.00 -21.24 2.75
CA ASN A 735 19.11 -22.05 3.59
C ASN A 735 17.76 -21.34 3.78
N PRO A 736 16.65 -21.80 3.15
CA PRO A 736 15.35 -21.12 3.25
C PRO A 736 14.82 -21.04 4.68
N PHE A 737 15.06 -22.07 5.48
CA PHE A 737 14.59 -22.07 6.87
C PHE A 737 15.23 -20.92 7.66
N MET A 738 16.53 -20.70 7.50
CA MET A 738 17.27 -19.63 8.20
C MET A 738 17.16 -18.26 7.54
N GLU A 739 17.04 -18.20 6.22
CA GLU A 739 17.01 -16.94 5.45
C GLU A 739 15.59 -16.43 5.16
N LEU A 740 14.56 -17.27 5.32
CA LEU A 740 13.16 -16.93 5.04
C LEU A 740 12.23 -17.27 6.21
N SER A 741 12.13 -18.54 6.61
CA SER A 741 11.15 -18.99 7.63
C SER A 741 11.38 -18.35 9.01
N VAL A 742 12.61 -18.36 9.50
CA VAL A 742 12.96 -17.83 10.83
C VAL A 742 12.79 -16.31 10.89
N PRO A 743 13.34 -15.50 9.96
CA PRO A 743 13.12 -14.06 9.93
C PRO A 743 11.64 -13.67 9.93
N ASP A 744 10.84 -14.30 9.07
CA ASP A 744 9.41 -14.05 8.94
C ASP A 744 8.66 -14.36 10.25
N ALA A 745 8.92 -15.53 10.84
CA ALA A 745 8.32 -15.92 12.11
C ALA A 745 8.76 -15.01 13.27
N VAL A 746 10.00 -14.53 13.28
CA VAL A 746 10.50 -13.58 14.30
C VAL A 746 9.78 -12.24 14.21
N MET A 747 9.56 -11.71 12.99
CA MET A 747 8.81 -10.47 12.81
C MET A 747 7.39 -10.59 13.36
N HIS A 748 6.64 -11.63 12.96
CA HIS A 748 5.30 -11.89 13.49
C HIS A 748 5.34 -12.06 15.02
N PHE A 749 6.26 -12.87 15.55
CA PHE A 749 6.41 -13.09 17.00
C PHE A 749 6.59 -11.79 17.79
N ARG A 750 7.40 -10.86 17.29
CA ARG A 750 7.58 -9.54 17.91
C ARG A 750 6.30 -8.69 17.89
N GLN A 751 5.52 -8.77 16.83
CA GLN A 751 4.24 -8.04 16.74
C GLN A 751 3.22 -8.56 17.75
N GLY A 752 3.14 -9.88 17.93
CA GLY A 752 2.31 -10.51 18.97
C GLY A 752 2.78 -10.13 20.38
N TYR A 753 4.09 -10.16 20.63
CA TYR A 753 4.69 -9.75 21.91
C TYR A 753 4.45 -8.26 22.24
N GLY A 754 4.53 -7.39 21.23
CA GLY A 754 4.35 -5.94 21.36
C GLY A 754 2.92 -5.49 21.72
N ARG A 755 1.95 -6.41 21.81
CA ARG A 755 0.54 -6.10 22.15
C ARG A 755 0.36 -5.72 23.61
N LEU A 756 1.18 -6.26 24.51
CA LEU A 756 0.99 -6.17 25.96
C LEU A 756 1.38 -4.81 26.54
N MET A 757 2.47 -4.20 26.06
CA MET A 757 3.02 -2.96 26.64
C MET A 757 2.62 -1.75 25.78
N ARG A 758 1.71 -0.93 26.29
CA ARG A 758 1.24 0.33 25.65
C ARG A 758 1.57 1.57 26.47
N ARG A 759 1.70 1.42 27.79
CA ARG A 759 2.09 2.46 28.74
C ARG A 759 3.25 1.95 29.60
N SER A 760 4.01 2.87 30.19
CA SER A 760 5.08 2.53 31.14
C SER A 760 4.56 1.85 32.40
N SER A 761 3.29 2.08 32.76
CA SER A 761 2.60 1.45 33.89
C SER A 761 2.04 0.06 33.59
N ASP A 762 1.92 -0.32 32.31
CA ASP A 762 1.33 -1.62 31.95
C ASP A 762 2.23 -2.74 32.45
N ARG A 763 1.62 -3.84 32.88
CA ARG A 763 2.32 -5.02 33.40
C ARG A 763 1.59 -6.28 32.96
N GLY A 764 2.34 -7.30 32.57
CA GLY A 764 1.74 -8.58 32.25
C GLY A 764 2.71 -9.68 31.87
N ALA A 765 2.15 -10.78 31.39
CA ALA A 765 2.91 -11.94 30.95
C ALA A 765 2.70 -12.25 29.47
N VAL A 766 3.74 -12.75 28.82
CA VAL A 766 3.65 -13.44 27.54
C VAL A 766 4.02 -14.90 27.78
N THR A 767 3.10 -15.82 27.52
CA THR A 767 3.37 -17.27 27.63
C THR A 767 3.42 -17.89 26.25
N VAL A 768 4.52 -18.56 25.93
CA VAL A 768 4.68 -19.28 24.65
C VAL A 768 4.58 -20.78 24.93
N LEU A 769 3.59 -21.44 24.33
CA LEU A 769 3.36 -22.88 24.48
C LEU A 769 4.12 -23.71 23.44
N ASP A 770 5.39 -23.36 23.21
CA ASP A 770 6.22 -24.00 22.19
C ASP A 770 7.66 -24.19 22.69
N ASN A 771 8.00 -25.43 23.05
CA ASN A 771 9.32 -25.75 23.60
C ASN A 771 10.46 -25.57 22.59
N ARG A 772 10.18 -25.40 21.28
CA ARG A 772 11.20 -25.15 20.25
C ARG A 772 11.93 -23.83 20.50
N LEU A 773 11.28 -22.88 21.16
CA LEU A 773 11.89 -21.61 21.58
C LEU A 773 13.12 -21.81 22.49
N ILE A 774 13.12 -22.86 23.31
CA ILE A 774 14.24 -23.22 24.20
C ILE A 774 15.12 -24.30 23.57
N LYS A 775 14.52 -25.36 23.03
CA LYS A 775 15.23 -26.59 22.64
C LYS A 775 15.92 -26.51 21.28
N LYS A 776 15.54 -25.59 20.39
CA LYS A 776 16.14 -25.44 19.06
C LYS A 776 17.10 -24.26 19.01
N GLN A 777 18.19 -24.41 18.26
CA GLN A 777 19.23 -23.38 18.14
C GLN A 777 18.68 -22.03 17.64
N TYR A 778 17.74 -22.04 16.70
CA TYR A 778 17.10 -20.83 16.18
C TYR A 778 16.22 -20.12 17.22
N GLY A 779 15.79 -20.81 18.29
CA GLY A 779 14.96 -20.22 19.34
C GLY A 779 15.65 -19.03 20.02
N ARG A 780 16.99 -19.05 20.08
CA ARG A 780 17.80 -17.93 20.56
C ARG A 780 17.56 -16.65 19.74
N ILE A 781 17.36 -16.75 18.43
CA ILE A 781 17.11 -15.59 17.54
C ILE A 781 15.79 -14.91 17.92
N PHE A 782 14.76 -15.68 18.29
CA PHE A 782 13.48 -15.13 18.77
C PHE A 782 13.69 -14.34 20.07
N ILE A 783 14.39 -14.92 21.05
CA ILE A 783 14.62 -14.30 22.36
C ILE A 783 15.49 -13.04 22.23
N GLU A 784 16.59 -13.10 21.46
CA GLU A 784 17.49 -11.96 21.22
C GLU A 784 16.84 -10.82 20.42
N SER A 785 15.77 -11.13 19.68
CA SER A 785 15.00 -10.13 18.94
C SER A 785 13.94 -9.44 19.82
N LEU A 786 13.72 -9.89 21.06
CA LEU A 786 12.81 -9.23 22.01
C LEU A 786 13.53 -8.21 22.89
N PRO A 787 12.82 -7.21 23.43
CA PRO A 787 13.32 -6.40 24.55
C PRO A 787 13.66 -7.27 25.76
N GLU A 788 14.69 -6.89 26.52
CA GLU A 788 15.08 -7.60 27.74
C GLU A 788 13.93 -7.64 28.75
N SER A 789 13.50 -8.85 29.14
CA SER A 789 12.34 -9.11 30.00
C SER A 789 12.68 -10.15 31.08
N GLN A 790 11.79 -10.34 32.04
CA GLN A 790 11.95 -11.45 33.00
C GLN A 790 11.64 -12.77 32.32
N TYR A 791 12.44 -13.80 32.59
CA TYR A 791 12.24 -15.13 32.02
C TYR A 791 11.76 -16.12 33.10
N CYS A 792 10.81 -16.98 32.73
CA CYS A 792 10.39 -18.14 33.52
C CYS A 792 10.31 -19.36 32.60
N PHE A 793 11.37 -20.17 32.61
CA PHE A 793 11.49 -21.41 31.84
C PHE A 793 11.48 -22.58 32.82
N GLU A 794 10.29 -22.95 33.28
CA GLU A 794 10.04 -23.91 34.38
C GLU A 794 8.92 -24.89 33.97
N PRO A 795 8.63 -25.96 34.74
CA PRO A 795 7.46 -26.81 34.49
C PRO A 795 6.13 -26.03 34.44
N PHE A 796 5.13 -26.55 33.74
CA PHE A 796 3.88 -25.84 33.47
C PHE A 796 3.16 -25.33 34.73
N GLU A 797 3.11 -26.12 35.80
CA GLU A 797 2.49 -25.70 37.05
C GLU A 797 3.21 -24.50 37.69
N ASP A 798 4.53 -24.43 37.57
CA ASP A 798 5.35 -23.31 38.06
C ASP A 798 5.12 -22.06 37.22
N VAL A 799 5.04 -22.22 35.90
CA VAL A 799 4.69 -21.12 34.97
C VAL A 799 3.33 -20.52 35.35
N VAL A 800 2.30 -21.34 35.56
CA VAL A 800 0.96 -20.87 35.95
C VAL A 800 1.00 -20.10 37.28
N ARG A 801 1.73 -20.62 38.28
CA ARG A 801 1.92 -19.93 39.57
C ARG A 801 2.65 -18.60 39.41
N ARG A 802 3.70 -18.57 38.60
CA ARG A 802 4.50 -17.38 38.34
C ARG A 802 3.70 -16.30 37.63
N VAL A 803 2.97 -16.66 36.56
CA VAL A 803 2.07 -15.76 35.84
C VAL A 803 1.05 -15.13 36.79
N ARG A 804 0.35 -15.95 37.59
CA ARG A 804 -0.63 -15.45 38.57
C ARG A 804 0.01 -14.46 39.54
N SER A 805 1.17 -14.81 40.10
CA SER A 805 1.87 -13.93 41.04
C SER A 805 2.37 -12.63 40.42
N PHE A 806 2.64 -12.62 39.12
CA PHE A 806 3.20 -11.49 38.41
C PHE A 806 2.11 -10.52 37.94
N VAL A 807 1.00 -11.05 37.43
CA VAL A 807 -0.14 -10.26 36.94
C VAL A 807 -0.96 -9.66 38.09
N SER A 808 -1.04 -10.33 39.25
CA SER A 808 -1.80 -9.83 40.41
C SER A 808 -1.08 -8.81 41.29
N ARG A 809 0.16 -8.42 40.95
CA ARG A 809 0.96 -7.42 41.66
C ARG A 809 1.00 -6.12 40.88
#